data_AF-A0A7V5UQB9-F1
#
_entry.id   AF-A0A7V5UQB9-F1
#
_cell.length_a   1.000
_cell.length_b   1.000
_cell.length_c   1.000
_cell.angle_alpha   90.00
_cell.angle_beta   90.00
_cell.angle_gamma   90.00
#
_symmetry.space_group_name_H-M   'P 1'
#
loop_
_entity.id
_entity.type
_entity.pdbx_description
1 polymer ?
#
loop_
_entity_poly.entity_id
_entity_poly.type
_entity_poly.pdbx_seq_one_letter_code
_entity_poly.pdbx_strand_id
1 'polypeptide(L)'
;MRRLHFWLLILGLFIVIPDSAIIAKEKSHKMNRLANEASPYLRQHADNPVDWYPWGNEALDRARAENKPIFLSIGYSTCHWCHVMERESFENEKIADIINTYFIAIKVDRESRPDLDETYMLATQILTRRGGWPNSVFLTPGGEPFYAGTYFPPDTFAKVLNAVAREWEANRPELEKSARRLASIIREYTSSAGKTAKLTPEVFARADEEIVKTHDSLQGGFSEAPKFPHEPILLYLLQRAAKGGKGKYLDAATVSLDAMARGGITDQVGGGFHRYSTDNAWLVPHFEKMLYNQAQLVRAYVQAYALTGRADFARTARRALDYVLADLRAPEGGFYSARDADSEGEEGLYYIWTPDQLTRALGESDAKLVSRLFGVTKTGNFEGANILHLEEGLAERASEENREPAEFIAKTDAMLARLNTERSRRKPPHRDEKIITAWNGMMVTAFAEAGDILDEKSYIAAAEKAATMLWQKMHKEDGGLWRVYFDGKLSVAGQQEDYAYLAQGLIALYDATGKTKWLDQAMKVTDAMIRRFADSKAGDFFLTEKAGMMGRPKLKNDGATASGNAVALEVLGKLSRRSQNPEYAIKARALLAALSGLLVSSPNGHAYALRAADALLYGEVGPAQYAGKGVLYARAVDAGKAIEVHIRVKKGWHINSNKPLEADFIATQLSASPPEGWKLGDVIYPDPVTRVLRFNDNPMALYEGRLVLKLPVLQRGKGKGGAKPALLKLQVQTCSDQICLEPETLNLYLPVS
;
A
#
# COMPACT_ATOMS: atom_id res chain seq x y z
N MET A 1 -1.93 80.37 -33.64
CA MET A 1 -3.09 80.64 -34.53
C MET A 1 -3.42 79.39 -35.32
N ARG A 2 -4.69 78.95 -35.27
CA ARG A 2 -5.48 78.10 -36.20
C ARG A 2 -4.83 76.79 -36.72
N ARG A 3 -5.24 75.60 -36.28
CA ARG A 3 -6.47 74.81 -36.58
C ARG A 3 -6.56 74.22 -38.01
N LEU A 4 -6.70 72.88 -38.03
CA LEU A 4 -7.55 72.02 -38.90
C LEU A 4 -7.02 71.73 -40.33
N HIS A 5 -7.01 70.51 -40.90
CA HIS A 5 -7.97 69.39 -40.93
C HIS A 5 -7.36 68.00 -41.29
N PHE A 6 -8.09 66.93 -40.94
CA PHE A 6 -7.92 65.48 -41.19
C PHE A 6 -7.99 65.02 -42.68
N TRP A 7 -7.36 63.88 -43.05
CA TRP A 7 -7.98 62.59 -43.49
C TRP A 7 -6.93 61.57 -44.03
N LEU A 8 -6.82 60.41 -43.33
CA LEU A 8 -6.76 59.00 -43.79
C LEU A 8 -6.10 58.59 -45.14
N LEU A 9 -5.04 57.74 -45.09
CA LEU A 9 -5.02 56.30 -45.45
C LEU A 9 -3.61 55.77 -45.86
N ILE A 10 -3.29 54.59 -45.31
CA ILE A 10 -2.61 53.44 -45.94
C ILE A 10 -1.06 53.31 -45.93
N LEU A 11 -0.67 52.19 -45.28
CA LEU A 11 0.47 51.26 -45.49
C LEU A 11 1.90 51.79 -45.32
N GLY A 12 2.41 51.67 -44.09
CA GLY A 12 3.85 51.58 -43.83
C GLY A 12 4.30 50.12 -43.72
N LEU A 13 5.11 49.67 -44.68
CA LEU A 13 5.99 48.51 -44.52
C LEU A 13 6.99 48.82 -43.40
N PHE A 14 7.02 47.98 -42.36
CA PHE A 14 8.20 47.82 -41.52
C PHE A 14 8.66 46.36 -41.58
N ILE A 15 9.91 46.22 -42.00
CA ILE A 15 10.71 45.01 -42.05
C ILE A 15 10.86 44.48 -40.61
N VAL A 16 10.35 43.26 -40.38
CA VAL A 16 10.67 42.48 -39.19
C VAL A 16 11.62 41.36 -39.62
N ILE A 17 12.79 41.36 -38.99
CA ILE A 17 13.82 40.32 -39.09
C ILE A 17 13.21 39.02 -38.52
N PRO A 18 13.21 37.88 -39.23
CA PRO A 18 12.70 36.64 -38.66
C PRO A 18 13.73 36.11 -37.65
N ASP A 19 13.41 36.24 -36.38
CA ASP A 19 13.96 35.41 -35.32
C ASP A 19 13.72 33.95 -35.70
N SER A 20 14.77 33.14 -35.55
CA SER A 20 14.81 31.72 -35.89
C SER A 20 13.67 30.96 -35.21
N ALA A 21 12.58 30.77 -35.95
CA ALA A 21 11.53 29.84 -35.62
C ALA A 21 12.13 28.42 -35.63
N ILE A 22 12.22 27.83 -34.44
CA ILE A 22 12.17 26.38 -34.29
C ILE A 22 10.88 25.95 -34.98
N ILE A 23 10.99 25.41 -36.19
CA ILE A 23 9.89 24.69 -36.82
C ILE A 23 9.66 23.48 -35.94
N ALA A 24 8.72 23.59 -35.02
CA ALA A 24 8.03 22.44 -34.48
C ALA A 24 7.41 21.75 -35.70
N LYS A 25 8.01 20.61 -36.07
CA LYS A 25 7.49 19.76 -37.12
C LYS A 25 6.15 19.25 -36.61
N GLU A 26 5.05 19.89 -36.98
CA GLU A 26 3.70 19.35 -36.81
C GLU A 26 3.63 18.06 -37.64
N LYS A 27 4.05 16.95 -37.04
CA LYS A 27 3.76 15.62 -37.54
C LYS A 27 2.31 15.34 -37.18
N SER A 28 1.40 15.59 -38.12
CA SER A 28 0.03 15.10 -38.08
C SER A 28 0.04 13.57 -38.23
N HIS A 29 0.50 12.84 -37.21
CA HIS A 29 0.17 11.43 -37.10
C HIS A 29 -1.31 11.34 -36.73
N LYS A 30 -2.06 10.51 -37.46
CA LYS A 30 -3.42 10.17 -37.07
C LYS A 30 -3.34 9.48 -35.71
N MET A 31 -3.98 10.05 -34.69
CA MET A 31 -4.04 9.43 -33.36
C MET A 31 -4.48 7.98 -33.47
N ASN A 32 -3.75 7.09 -32.81
CA ASN A 32 -4.11 5.68 -32.76
C ASN A 32 -5.28 5.44 -31.78
N ARG A 33 -5.65 4.18 -31.56
CA ARG A 33 -6.85 3.81 -30.79
C ARG A 33 -6.75 4.18 -29.31
N LEU A 34 -5.54 4.38 -28.77
CA LEU A 34 -5.32 4.67 -27.36
C LEU A 34 -5.82 6.06 -26.94
N ALA A 35 -6.08 6.97 -27.88
CA ALA A 35 -6.61 8.31 -27.61
C ALA A 35 -7.90 8.32 -26.76
N ASN A 36 -8.70 7.26 -26.88
CA ASN A 36 -10.01 7.15 -26.22
C ASN A 36 -9.97 6.35 -24.91
N GLU A 37 -8.81 5.84 -24.49
CA GLU A 37 -8.69 4.97 -23.34
C GLU A 37 -8.90 5.68 -22.01
N ALA A 38 -9.33 4.95 -20.98
CA ALA A 38 -9.53 5.46 -19.63
C ALA A 38 -8.26 5.32 -18.75
N SER A 39 -7.08 5.40 -19.37
CA SER A 39 -5.79 5.35 -18.71
C SER A 39 -4.90 6.48 -19.23
N PRO A 40 -4.36 7.35 -18.35
CA PRO A 40 -3.40 8.38 -18.74
C PRO A 40 -2.19 7.79 -19.44
N TYR A 41 -1.67 6.65 -18.94
CA TYR A 41 -0.55 5.94 -19.53
C TYR A 41 -0.86 5.52 -20.98
N LEU A 42 -2.03 4.96 -21.25
CA LEU A 42 -2.37 4.59 -22.63
C LEU A 42 -2.53 5.82 -23.52
N ARG A 43 -3.19 6.89 -23.03
CA ARG A 43 -3.36 8.14 -23.79
C ARG A 43 -2.03 8.80 -24.14
N GLN A 44 -0.99 8.66 -23.30
CA GLN A 44 0.34 9.22 -23.57
C GLN A 44 0.94 8.67 -24.88
N HIS A 45 0.58 7.43 -25.25
CA HIS A 45 1.08 6.74 -26.43
C HIS A 45 0.19 6.93 -27.68
N ALA A 46 -0.84 7.79 -27.62
CA ALA A 46 -1.84 7.93 -28.68
C ALA A 46 -1.27 8.51 -29.99
N ASP A 47 -0.19 9.29 -29.89
CA ASP A 47 0.44 9.96 -31.04
C ASP A 47 1.67 9.19 -31.57
N ASN A 48 2.01 8.04 -30.97
CA ASN A 48 3.11 7.21 -31.43
C ASN A 48 2.85 6.68 -32.86
N PRO A 49 3.89 6.60 -33.72
CA PRO A 49 3.77 6.04 -35.07
C PRO A 49 3.43 4.55 -35.09
N VAL A 50 3.62 3.84 -33.97
CA VAL A 50 3.12 2.45 -33.80
C VAL A 50 1.58 2.47 -33.75
N ASP A 51 0.93 1.61 -34.55
CA ASP A 51 -0.53 1.42 -34.60
C ASP A 51 -1.02 0.65 -33.37
N TRP A 52 -0.97 1.31 -32.21
CA TRP A 52 -1.31 0.70 -30.93
C TRP A 52 -2.79 0.35 -30.81
N TYR A 53 -3.03 -0.83 -30.24
CA TYR A 53 -4.32 -1.27 -29.75
C TYR A 53 -4.35 -1.33 -28.22
N PRO A 54 -5.48 -0.99 -27.59
CA PRO A 54 -5.74 -1.46 -26.23
C PRO A 54 -5.95 -2.97 -26.23
N TRP A 55 -5.78 -3.61 -25.07
CA TRP A 55 -6.13 -5.03 -24.94
C TRP A 55 -7.64 -5.24 -25.10
N GLY A 56 -8.04 -5.98 -26.13
CA GLY A 56 -9.44 -6.30 -26.37
C GLY A 56 -9.65 -7.18 -27.61
N ASN A 57 -10.91 -7.54 -27.86
CA ASN A 57 -11.28 -8.43 -28.96
C ASN A 57 -10.86 -7.87 -30.33
N GLU A 58 -10.93 -6.56 -30.56
CA GLU A 58 -10.53 -5.96 -31.84
C GLU A 58 -9.09 -6.34 -32.23
N ALA A 59 -8.14 -6.22 -31.30
CA ALA A 59 -6.74 -6.55 -31.54
C ALA A 59 -6.54 -8.06 -31.72
N LEU A 60 -7.17 -8.86 -30.86
CA LEU A 60 -7.04 -10.32 -30.87
C LEU A 60 -7.66 -10.95 -32.13
N ASP A 61 -8.83 -10.46 -32.55
CA ASP A 61 -9.52 -10.95 -33.74
C ASP A 61 -8.78 -10.53 -35.01
N ARG A 62 -8.22 -9.32 -35.05
CA ARG A 62 -7.33 -8.88 -36.14
C ARG A 62 -6.07 -9.75 -36.23
N ALA A 63 -5.42 -10.04 -35.10
CA ALA A 63 -4.25 -10.90 -35.06
C ALA A 63 -4.55 -12.30 -35.62
N ARG A 64 -5.73 -12.87 -35.30
CA ARG A 64 -6.18 -14.16 -35.85
C ARG A 64 -6.50 -14.09 -37.33
N ALA A 65 -7.21 -13.05 -37.77
CA ALA A 65 -7.63 -12.89 -39.16
C ALA A 65 -6.42 -12.66 -40.10
N GLU A 66 -5.47 -11.82 -39.68
CA GLU A 66 -4.23 -11.58 -40.44
C GLU A 66 -3.15 -12.62 -40.18
N ASN A 67 -3.36 -13.49 -39.20
CA ASN A 67 -2.43 -14.53 -38.80
C ASN A 67 -1.04 -13.99 -38.39
N LYS A 68 -1.03 -12.82 -37.75
CA LYS A 68 0.17 -12.11 -37.30
C LYS A 68 0.42 -12.30 -35.80
N PRO A 69 1.68 -12.42 -35.37
CA PRO A 69 2.03 -12.42 -33.96
C PRO A 69 1.66 -11.08 -33.31
N ILE A 70 1.46 -11.09 -32.01
CA ILE A 70 1.17 -9.90 -31.21
C ILE A 70 2.46 -9.45 -30.53
N PHE A 71 2.74 -8.15 -30.59
CA PHE A 71 3.71 -7.51 -29.69
C PHE A 71 2.95 -6.84 -28.54
N LEU A 72 3.06 -7.39 -27.34
CA LEU A 72 2.44 -6.87 -26.12
C LEU A 72 3.46 -6.08 -25.30
N SER A 73 3.16 -4.81 -25.04
CA SER A 73 3.94 -3.94 -24.15
C SER A 73 3.10 -3.56 -22.93
N ILE A 74 3.51 -4.04 -21.75
CA ILE A 74 2.86 -3.71 -20.47
C ILE A 74 3.74 -2.73 -19.69
N GLY A 75 3.15 -1.64 -19.19
CA GLY A 75 3.81 -0.64 -18.36
C GLY A 75 2.81 0.21 -17.58
N TYR A 76 3.26 1.35 -17.07
CA TYR A 76 2.47 2.29 -16.27
C TYR A 76 3.07 3.70 -16.36
N SER A 77 2.28 4.71 -15.98
CA SER A 77 2.53 6.13 -16.24
C SER A 77 3.78 6.70 -15.58
N THR A 78 4.22 6.13 -14.47
CA THR A 78 5.33 6.63 -13.64
C THR A 78 6.61 5.78 -13.79
N CYS A 79 6.62 4.89 -14.78
CA CYS A 79 7.72 3.99 -15.08
C CYS A 79 8.78 4.66 -15.99
N HIS A 80 9.94 5.00 -15.43
CA HIS A 80 11.03 5.64 -16.16
C HIS A 80 11.46 4.84 -17.42
N TRP A 81 11.76 3.54 -17.28
CA TRP A 81 12.17 2.70 -18.41
C TRP A 81 11.09 2.53 -19.47
N CYS A 82 9.82 2.71 -19.12
CA CYS A 82 8.71 2.70 -20.07
C CYS A 82 8.74 3.97 -20.94
N HIS A 83 9.03 5.13 -20.35
CA HIS A 83 9.22 6.40 -21.06
C HIS A 83 10.51 6.42 -21.89
N VAL A 84 11.60 5.83 -21.40
CA VAL A 84 12.84 5.66 -22.17
C VAL A 84 12.58 4.81 -23.41
N MET A 85 11.93 3.64 -23.25
CA MET A 85 11.61 2.77 -24.38
C MET A 85 10.63 3.43 -25.37
N GLU A 86 9.69 4.24 -24.88
CA GLU A 86 8.83 5.05 -25.75
C GLU A 86 9.64 6.01 -26.61
N ARG A 87 10.41 6.92 -25.99
CA ARG A 87 11.16 7.97 -26.68
C ARG A 87 12.16 7.37 -27.67
N GLU A 88 12.89 6.34 -27.27
CA GLU A 88 13.96 5.79 -28.09
C GLU A 88 13.46 4.82 -29.17
N SER A 89 12.36 4.10 -28.92
CA SER A 89 11.89 3.03 -29.81
C SER A 89 10.49 3.22 -30.39
N PHE A 90 9.49 3.59 -29.59
CA PHE A 90 8.09 3.64 -30.08
C PHE A 90 7.78 4.93 -30.86
N GLU A 91 8.51 6.01 -30.61
CA GLU A 91 8.47 7.26 -31.40
C GLU A 91 9.33 7.18 -32.68
N ASN A 92 10.17 6.15 -32.81
CA ASN A 92 11.06 5.97 -33.95
C ASN A 92 10.32 5.32 -35.13
N GLU A 93 10.08 6.10 -36.19
CA GLU A 93 9.38 5.67 -37.42
C GLU A 93 9.90 4.34 -37.98
N LYS A 94 11.22 4.12 -38.01
CA LYS A 94 11.79 2.89 -38.59
C LYS A 94 11.46 1.66 -37.76
N ILE A 95 11.43 1.80 -36.43
CA ILE A 95 11.05 0.72 -35.53
C ILE A 95 9.53 0.50 -35.59
N ALA A 96 8.76 1.59 -35.64
CA ALA A 96 7.31 1.54 -35.79
C ALA A 96 6.90 0.86 -37.10
N ASP A 97 7.58 1.12 -38.21
CA ASP A 97 7.35 0.45 -39.50
C ASP A 97 7.54 -1.06 -39.39
N ILE A 98 8.60 -1.50 -38.70
CA ILE A 98 8.83 -2.94 -38.45
C ILE A 98 7.68 -3.52 -37.62
N ILE A 99 7.28 -2.84 -36.53
CA ILE A 99 6.19 -3.30 -35.66
C ILE A 99 4.88 -3.40 -36.45
N ASN A 100 4.48 -2.33 -37.13
CA ASN A 100 3.21 -2.22 -37.86
C ASN A 100 3.12 -3.20 -39.05
N THR A 101 4.26 -3.53 -39.65
CA THR A 101 4.31 -4.50 -40.76
C THR A 101 4.08 -5.92 -40.25
N TYR A 102 4.82 -6.33 -39.22
CA TYR A 102 4.92 -7.74 -38.83
C TYR A 102 4.04 -8.15 -37.64
N PHE A 103 3.55 -7.20 -36.84
CA PHE A 103 2.88 -7.48 -35.58
C PHE A 103 1.55 -6.73 -35.44
N ILE A 104 0.66 -7.28 -34.61
CA ILE A 104 -0.41 -6.49 -33.99
C ILE A 104 0.12 -5.98 -32.64
N ALA A 105 0.27 -4.66 -32.51
CA ALA A 105 0.86 -4.04 -31.33
C ALA A 105 -0.21 -3.73 -30.28
N ILE A 106 -0.07 -4.27 -29.07
CA ILE A 106 -1.00 -4.05 -27.95
C ILE A 106 -0.26 -3.38 -26.79
N LYS A 107 -0.83 -2.28 -26.27
CA LYS A 107 -0.34 -1.57 -25.09
C LYS A 107 -1.26 -1.81 -23.90
N VAL A 108 -0.71 -2.08 -22.73
CA VAL A 108 -1.47 -2.33 -21.49
C VAL A 108 -0.92 -1.52 -20.33
N ASP A 109 -1.83 -0.86 -19.61
CA ASP A 109 -1.58 -0.28 -18.29
C ASP A 109 -1.74 -1.36 -17.21
N ARG A 110 -0.65 -1.73 -16.54
CA ARG A 110 -0.66 -2.74 -15.47
C ARG A 110 -1.51 -2.33 -14.26
N GLU A 111 -1.63 -1.03 -13.99
CA GLU A 111 -2.39 -0.54 -12.84
C GLU A 111 -3.89 -0.74 -13.08
N SER A 112 -4.29 -0.61 -14.34
CA SER A 112 -5.65 -0.86 -14.81
C SER A 112 -5.92 -2.36 -15.01
N ARG A 113 -4.93 -3.14 -15.49
CA ARG A 113 -5.07 -4.57 -15.82
C ARG A 113 -4.00 -5.45 -15.16
N PRO A 114 -3.97 -5.54 -13.82
CA PRO A 114 -2.95 -6.35 -13.14
C PRO A 114 -3.15 -7.86 -13.40
N ASP A 115 -4.33 -8.29 -13.86
CA ASP A 115 -4.59 -9.64 -14.34
C ASP A 115 -3.72 -10.03 -15.54
N LEU A 116 -3.56 -9.11 -16.49
CA LEU A 116 -2.71 -9.32 -17.66
C LEU A 116 -1.24 -9.22 -17.26
N ASP A 117 -0.91 -8.22 -16.43
CA ASP A 117 0.43 -8.02 -15.91
C ASP A 117 0.95 -9.28 -15.19
N GLU A 118 0.20 -9.82 -14.24
CA GLU A 118 0.58 -11.03 -13.49
C GLU A 118 0.79 -12.23 -14.42
N THR A 119 -0.14 -12.44 -15.35
CA THR A 119 -0.08 -13.57 -16.29
C THR A 119 1.16 -13.51 -17.18
N TYR A 120 1.43 -12.35 -17.77
CA TYR A 120 2.52 -12.18 -18.73
C TYR A 120 3.86 -11.90 -18.04
N MET A 121 3.88 -11.35 -16.83
CA MET A 121 5.09 -11.27 -16.01
C MET A 121 5.57 -12.66 -15.62
N LEU A 122 4.67 -13.57 -15.24
CA LEU A 122 5.02 -14.96 -14.98
C LEU A 122 5.62 -15.62 -16.22
N ALA A 123 5.07 -15.36 -17.41
CA ALA A 123 5.65 -15.84 -18.67
C ALA A 123 7.09 -15.34 -18.85
N THR A 124 7.33 -14.03 -18.65
CA THR A 124 8.66 -13.42 -18.72
C THR A 124 9.63 -14.01 -17.71
N GLN A 125 9.19 -14.25 -16.48
CA GLN A 125 10.00 -14.88 -15.44
C GLN A 125 10.37 -16.34 -15.78
N ILE A 126 9.44 -17.12 -16.34
CA ILE A 126 9.73 -18.49 -16.78
C ILE A 126 10.76 -18.48 -17.93
N LEU A 127 10.60 -17.57 -18.88
CA LEU A 127 11.46 -17.50 -20.07
C LEU A 127 12.86 -16.93 -19.78
N THR A 128 12.94 -15.92 -18.92
CA THR A 128 14.17 -15.11 -18.73
C THR A 128 14.81 -15.25 -17.34
N ARG A 129 14.12 -15.90 -16.39
CA ARG A 129 14.46 -15.95 -14.95
C ARG A 129 14.50 -14.59 -14.25
N ARG A 130 14.06 -13.53 -14.92
CA ARG A 130 13.97 -12.17 -14.41
C ARG A 130 12.61 -11.58 -14.79
N GLY A 131 12.27 -10.44 -14.20
CA GLY A 131 11.04 -9.71 -14.52
C GLY A 131 11.24 -8.22 -14.31
N GLY A 132 10.37 -7.41 -14.89
CA GLY A 132 10.44 -5.96 -14.78
C GLY A 132 9.62 -5.28 -15.87
N TRP A 133 9.46 -3.97 -15.72
CA TRP A 133 8.76 -3.13 -16.68
C TRP A 133 9.75 -2.20 -17.40
N PRO A 134 9.53 -1.89 -18.69
CA PRO A 134 8.44 -2.35 -19.54
C PRO A 134 8.51 -3.86 -19.79
N ASN A 135 7.36 -4.55 -19.76
CA ASN A 135 7.30 -5.99 -20.03
C ASN A 135 6.95 -6.19 -21.50
N SER A 136 7.92 -6.68 -22.28
CA SER A 136 7.88 -6.79 -23.73
C SER A 136 7.69 -8.26 -24.12
N VAL A 137 6.48 -8.63 -24.53
CA VAL A 137 6.09 -10.03 -24.73
C VAL A 137 5.57 -10.25 -26.15
N PHE A 138 6.00 -11.36 -26.77
CA PHE A 138 5.55 -11.76 -28.10
C PHE A 138 4.62 -12.95 -27.99
N LEU A 139 3.43 -12.80 -28.56
CA LEU A 139 2.35 -13.78 -28.45
C LEU A 139 1.96 -14.31 -29.82
N THR A 140 1.45 -15.53 -29.85
CA THR A 140 0.70 -16.06 -31.00
C THR A 140 -0.54 -15.20 -31.27
N PRO A 141 -1.19 -15.33 -32.44
CA PRO A 141 -2.54 -14.79 -32.66
C PRO A 141 -3.58 -15.28 -31.64
N GLY A 142 -3.33 -16.46 -31.07
CA GLY A 142 -4.13 -17.03 -29.99
C GLY A 142 -4.01 -16.24 -28.70
N GLY A 143 -2.86 -15.59 -28.48
CA GLY A 143 -2.45 -14.79 -27.31
C GLY A 143 -1.58 -15.55 -26.30
N GLU A 144 -1.11 -16.76 -26.66
CA GLU A 144 -0.13 -17.49 -25.88
C GLU A 144 1.29 -16.92 -26.06
N PRO A 145 2.06 -16.71 -24.98
CA PRO A 145 3.41 -16.16 -25.06
C PRO A 145 4.40 -17.20 -25.60
N PHE A 146 5.33 -16.77 -26.44
CA PHE A 146 6.43 -17.62 -26.93
C PHE A 146 7.83 -16.98 -26.80
N TYR A 147 7.91 -15.66 -26.62
CA TYR A 147 9.16 -14.95 -26.34
C TYR A 147 8.88 -13.72 -25.47
N ALA A 148 9.84 -13.33 -24.64
CA ALA A 148 9.67 -12.19 -23.73
C ALA A 148 11.00 -11.57 -23.32
N GLY A 149 10.94 -10.31 -22.90
CA GLY A 149 12.01 -9.57 -22.25
C GLY A 149 11.47 -8.34 -21.54
N THR A 150 12.37 -7.50 -21.02
CA THR A 150 11.99 -6.24 -20.39
C THR A 150 12.27 -5.05 -21.32
N TYR A 151 13.22 -4.20 -20.95
CA TYR A 151 13.74 -3.14 -21.79
C TYR A 151 14.69 -3.69 -22.85
N PHE A 152 14.53 -3.23 -24.10
CA PHE A 152 15.46 -3.48 -25.19
C PHE A 152 15.95 -2.13 -25.74
N PRO A 153 17.26 -1.87 -25.77
CA PRO A 153 17.80 -0.70 -26.48
C PRO A 153 17.41 -0.72 -27.96
N PRO A 154 17.24 0.43 -28.65
CA PRO A 154 16.64 0.52 -29.98
C PRO A 154 17.23 -0.44 -31.03
N ASP A 155 18.56 -0.49 -31.14
CA ASP A 155 19.24 -1.35 -32.11
C ASP A 155 19.02 -2.84 -31.81
N THR A 156 19.01 -3.21 -30.53
CA THR A 156 18.71 -4.56 -30.08
C THR A 156 17.25 -4.89 -30.32
N PHE A 157 16.35 -3.95 -30.04
CA PHE A 157 14.92 -4.14 -30.22
C PHE A 157 14.56 -4.37 -31.70
N ALA A 158 15.13 -3.58 -32.62
CA ALA A 158 14.97 -3.79 -34.05
C ALA A 158 15.46 -5.18 -34.49
N LYS A 159 16.60 -5.66 -33.95
CA LYS A 159 17.11 -7.02 -34.23
C LYS A 159 16.17 -8.09 -33.71
N VAL A 160 15.64 -7.93 -32.49
CA VAL A 160 14.68 -8.85 -31.87
C VAL A 160 13.39 -8.92 -32.70
N LEU A 161 12.81 -7.77 -33.07
CA LEU A 161 11.59 -7.70 -33.89
C LEU A 161 11.77 -8.45 -35.22
N ASN A 162 12.85 -8.18 -35.95
CA ASN A 162 13.14 -8.85 -37.21
C ASN A 162 13.42 -10.35 -37.04
N ALA A 163 14.09 -10.75 -35.96
CA ALA A 163 14.33 -12.17 -35.67
C ALA A 163 13.03 -12.92 -35.37
N VAL A 164 12.15 -12.34 -34.54
CA VAL A 164 10.84 -12.91 -34.23
C VAL A 164 9.97 -13.01 -35.49
N ALA A 165 9.94 -11.97 -36.33
CA ALA A 165 9.17 -11.98 -37.56
C ALA A 165 9.63 -13.10 -38.51
N ARG A 166 10.94 -13.23 -38.75
CA ARG A 166 11.50 -14.32 -39.58
C ARG A 166 11.20 -15.70 -39.01
N GLU A 167 11.35 -15.87 -37.70
CA GLU A 167 11.09 -17.15 -37.05
C GLU A 167 9.59 -17.53 -37.11
N TRP A 168 8.70 -16.52 -37.01
CA TRP A 168 7.26 -16.71 -37.18
C TRP A 168 6.90 -17.17 -38.59
N GLU A 169 7.53 -16.62 -39.62
CA GLU A 169 7.29 -17.04 -41.01
C GLU A 169 7.88 -18.43 -41.30
N ALA A 170 9.09 -18.71 -40.83
CA ALA A 170 9.82 -19.94 -41.15
C ALA A 170 9.37 -21.16 -40.35
N ASN A 171 9.12 -21.00 -39.04
CA ASN A 171 9.01 -22.11 -38.08
C ASN A 171 7.76 -22.02 -37.19
N ARG A 172 6.69 -21.41 -37.68
CA ARG A 172 5.44 -21.20 -36.94
C ARG A 172 4.94 -22.41 -36.13
N PRO A 173 4.85 -23.64 -36.68
CA PRO A 173 4.28 -24.76 -35.93
C PRO A 173 5.04 -25.08 -34.63
N GLU A 174 6.37 -24.92 -34.62
CA GLU A 174 7.19 -25.14 -33.43
C GLU A 174 7.06 -23.97 -32.43
N LEU A 175 6.95 -22.72 -32.88
CA LEU A 175 6.66 -21.59 -32.00
C LEU A 175 5.31 -21.75 -31.29
N GLU A 176 4.26 -22.12 -32.02
CA GLU A 176 2.95 -22.34 -31.41
C GLU A 176 2.95 -23.52 -30.44
N LYS A 177 3.71 -24.57 -30.73
CA LYS A 177 3.88 -25.72 -29.83
C LYS A 177 4.60 -25.29 -28.54
N SER A 178 5.64 -24.48 -28.65
CA SER A 178 6.33 -23.88 -27.50
C SER A 178 5.38 -23.00 -26.68
N ALA A 179 4.60 -22.14 -27.36
CA ALA A 179 3.62 -21.27 -26.73
C ALA A 179 2.54 -22.05 -25.97
N ARG A 180 1.99 -23.11 -26.58
CA ARG A 180 1.02 -24.01 -25.93
C ARG A 180 1.60 -24.69 -24.69
N ARG A 181 2.87 -25.11 -24.74
CA ARG A 181 3.56 -25.70 -23.59
C ARG A 181 3.73 -24.69 -22.45
N LEU A 182 4.19 -23.48 -22.76
CA LEU A 182 4.33 -22.41 -21.76
C LEU A 182 2.97 -22.03 -21.17
N ALA A 183 1.94 -21.91 -22.01
CA ALA A 183 0.58 -21.63 -21.54
C ALA A 183 0.02 -22.73 -20.64
N SER A 184 0.36 -23.99 -20.90
CA SER A 184 -0.02 -25.10 -20.01
C SER A 184 0.66 -24.98 -18.64
N ILE A 185 1.96 -24.64 -18.60
CA ILE A 185 2.70 -24.44 -17.35
C ILE A 185 2.10 -23.28 -16.55
N ILE A 186 1.77 -22.17 -17.20
CA ILE A 186 1.13 -21.01 -16.55
C ILE A 186 -0.24 -21.38 -15.99
N ARG A 187 -1.08 -22.09 -16.76
CA ARG A 187 -2.39 -22.57 -16.28
C ARG A 187 -2.26 -23.52 -15.10
N GLU A 188 -1.30 -24.44 -15.14
CA GLU A 188 -1.05 -25.38 -14.04
C GLU A 188 -0.58 -24.65 -12.78
N TYR A 189 0.36 -23.72 -12.92
CA TYR A 189 0.85 -22.89 -11.82
C TYR A 189 -0.29 -22.09 -11.16
N THR A 190 -1.13 -21.43 -11.97
CA THR A 190 -2.23 -20.58 -11.50
C THR A 190 -3.45 -21.36 -10.97
N SER A 191 -3.64 -22.62 -11.40
CA SER A 191 -4.77 -23.47 -10.96
C SER A 191 -4.41 -24.48 -9.87
N SER A 192 -3.12 -24.71 -9.60
CA SER A 192 -2.69 -25.68 -8.60
C SER A 192 -3.18 -25.33 -7.19
N ALA A 193 -3.78 -26.32 -6.52
CA ALA A 193 -4.07 -26.22 -5.10
C ALA A 193 -2.75 -26.22 -4.32
N GLY A 194 -2.62 -25.29 -3.37
CA GLY A 194 -1.44 -25.25 -2.50
C GLY A 194 -1.34 -26.52 -1.67
N LYS A 195 -0.11 -26.97 -1.39
CA LYS A 195 0.11 -28.01 -0.38
C LYS A 195 -0.35 -27.47 0.97
N THR A 196 -1.12 -28.26 1.71
CA THR A 196 -1.51 -27.91 3.08
C THR A 196 -0.40 -28.27 4.06
N ALA A 197 -0.14 -27.41 5.04
CA ALA A 197 0.79 -27.67 6.13
C ALA A 197 0.18 -27.26 7.48
N LYS A 198 0.62 -27.91 8.55
CA LYS A 198 0.21 -27.52 9.92
C LYS A 198 1.04 -26.30 10.35
N LEU A 199 0.36 -25.23 10.70
CA LEU A 199 0.99 -24.03 11.25
C LEU A 199 1.04 -24.14 12.77
N THR A 200 2.24 -24.33 13.30
CA THR A 200 2.51 -24.37 14.75
C THR A 200 3.31 -23.14 15.16
N PRO A 201 3.41 -22.81 16.47
CA PRO A 201 4.25 -21.71 16.93
C PRO A 201 5.70 -21.79 16.43
N GLU A 202 6.23 -23.00 16.25
CA GLU A 202 7.59 -23.24 15.74
C GLU A 202 7.73 -22.84 14.26
N VAL A 203 6.66 -22.95 13.46
CA VAL A 203 6.66 -22.48 12.06
C VAL A 203 6.82 -20.96 12.02
N PHE A 204 6.08 -20.24 12.86
CA PHE A 204 6.21 -18.78 12.98
C PHE A 204 7.61 -18.41 13.48
N ALA A 205 8.11 -19.10 14.51
CA ALA A 205 9.47 -18.86 15.01
C ALA A 205 10.53 -19.08 13.92
N ARG A 206 10.41 -20.12 13.09
CA ARG A 206 11.33 -20.35 11.96
C ARG A 206 11.23 -19.26 10.91
N ALA A 207 10.01 -18.88 10.53
CA ALA A 207 9.78 -17.78 9.58
C ALA A 207 10.39 -16.47 10.10
N ASP A 208 10.23 -16.18 11.40
CA ASP A 208 10.84 -15.02 12.04
C ASP A 208 12.37 -15.03 11.90
N GLU A 209 13.02 -16.18 12.14
CA GLU A 209 14.48 -16.31 11.98
C GLU A 209 14.94 -16.18 10.52
N GLU A 210 14.18 -16.74 9.56
CA GLU A 210 14.49 -16.64 8.13
C GLU A 210 14.40 -15.20 7.62
N ILE A 211 13.36 -14.47 8.03
CA ILE A 211 13.19 -13.06 7.69
C ILE A 211 14.31 -12.21 8.30
N VAL A 212 14.57 -12.35 9.61
CA VAL A 212 15.61 -11.56 10.30
C VAL A 212 17.01 -11.82 9.72
N LYS A 213 17.30 -13.02 9.22
CA LYS A 213 18.59 -13.30 8.55
C LYS A 213 18.82 -12.48 7.29
N THR A 214 17.77 -11.99 6.63
CA THR A 214 17.88 -11.12 5.45
C THR A 214 18.02 -9.64 5.81
N HIS A 215 17.87 -9.29 7.09
CA HIS A 215 17.96 -7.90 7.54
C HIS A 215 19.40 -7.38 7.45
N ASP A 216 19.57 -6.24 6.78
CA ASP A 216 20.80 -5.47 6.76
C ASP A 216 20.89 -4.66 8.06
N SER A 217 21.67 -5.13 9.03
CA SER A 217 21.79 -4.44 10.33
C SER A 217 22.59 -3.14 10.28
N LEU A 218 23.26 -2.82 9.17
CA LEU A 218 24.05 -1.60 9.02
C LEU A 218 23.23 -0.49 8.37
N GLN A 219 22.56 -0.79 7.25
CA GLN A 219 21.79 0.19 6.48
C GLN A 219 20.27 0.00 6.60
N GLY A 220 19.80 -1.00 7.34
CA GLY A 220 18.37 -1.35 7.44
C GLY A 220 17.81 -1.94 6.15
N GLY A 221 16.66 -2.60 6.17
CA GLY A 221 16.03 -3.24 5.00
C GLY A 221 16.34 -4.72 4.85
N PHE A 222 15.79 -5.35 3.81
CA PHE A 222 15.75 -6.82 3.65
C PHE A 222 16.25 -7.31 2.28
N SER A 223 16.86 -6.42 1.50
CA SER A 223 17.45 -6.75 0.21
C SER A 223 18.67 -5.87 -0.08
N GLU A 224 19.47 -6.28 -1.06
CA GLU A 224 20.50 -5.45 -1.67
C GLU A 224 19.89 -4.44 -2.66
N ALA A 225 20.74 -3.62 -3.27
CA ALA A 225 20.40 -2.64 -4.29
C ALA A 225 19.97 -3.30 -5.62
N PRO A 226 18.93 -2.79 -6.32
CA PRO A 226 18.02 -1.72 -5.87
C PRO A 226 17.17 -2.17 -4.67
N LYS A 227 17.10 -1.30 -3.66
CA LYS A 227 16.57 -1.61 -2.33
C LYS A 227 15.13 -1.15 -2.19
N PHE A 228 14.24 -2.10 -1.91
CA PHE A 228 12.80 -1.87 -1.71
C PHE A 228 12.45 -1.88 -0.22
N PRO A 229 11.42 -1.11 0.22
CA PRO A 229 11.03 -1.06 1.63
C PRO A 229 10.57 -2.39 2.25
N HIS A 230 10.02 -3.31 1.44
CA HIS A 230 9.43 -4.58 1.89
C HIS A 230 8.41 -4.39 3.03
N GLU A 231 7.41 -3.54 2.80
CA GLU A 231 6.41 -3.16 3.80
C GLU A 231 5.66 -4.33 4.45
N PRO A 232 5.29 -5.42 3.71
CA PRO A 232 4.74 -6.63 4.32
C PRO A 232 5.62 -7.25 5.41
N ILE A 233 6.95 -7.25 5.21
CA ILE A 233 7.93 -7.76 6.19
C ILE A 233 7.96 -6.85 7.42
N LEU A 234 8.02 -5.53 7.22
CA LEU A 234 8.01 -4.56 8.32
C LEU A 234 6.74 -4.72 9.18
N LEU A 235 5.56 -4.80 8.55
CA LEU A 235 4.29 -4.99 9.25
C LEU A 235 4.22 -6.33 9.98
N TYR A 236 4.81 -7.39 9.43
CA TYR A 236 4.90 -8.67 10.12
C TYR A 236 5.79 -8.59 11.37
N LEU A 237 7.02 -8.08 11.23
CA LEU A 237 7.97 -7.95 12.34
C LEU A 237 7.44 -7.07 13.48
N LEU A 238 6.76 -5.97 13.16
CA LEU A 238 6.10 -5.11 14.16
C LEU A 238 5.00 -5.86 14.91
N GLN A 239 4.21 -6.71 14.23
CA GLN A 239 3.23 -7.57 14.93
C GLN A 239 3.92 -8.60 15.83
N ARG A 240 5.02 -9.20 15.38
CA ARG A 240 5.80 -10.17 16.19
C ARG A 240 6.40 -9.50 17.43
N ALA A 241 6.91 -8.27 17.28
CA ALA A 241 7.37 -7.45 18.40
C ALA A 241 6.24 -7.13 19.38
N ALA A 242 5.07 -6.72 18.88
CA ALA A 242 3.89 -6.41 19.71
C ALA A 242 3.44 -7.60 20.58
N LYS A 243 3.53 -8.83 20.05
CA LYS A 243 3.20 -10.07 20.79
C LYS A 243 4.27 -10.54 21.78
N GLY A 244 5.26 -9.71 22.06
CA GLY A 244 6.33 -10.02 23.02
C GLY A 244 7.46 -10.86 22.42
N GLY A 245 7.60 -10.87 21.09
CA GLY A 245 8.76 -11.44 20.41
C GLY A 245 10.07 -10.78 20.87
N LYS A 246 11.20 -11.45 20.57
CA LYS A 246 12.54 -11.00 20.99
C LYS A 246 12.81 -9.57 20.48
N GLY A 247 13.58 -8.78 21.24
CA GLY A 247 13.95 -7.40 20.88
C GLY A 247 14.43 -7.24 19.42
N LYS A 248 15.14 -8.25 18.90
CA LYS A 248 15.63 -8.28 17.52
C LYS A 248 14.58 -8.06 16.42
N TYR A 249 13.30 -8.42 16.64
CA TYR A 249 12.26 -8.18 15.63
C TYR A 249 11.89 -6.70 15.56
N LEU A 250 11.80 -6.07 16.73
CA LEU A 250 11.60 -4.64 16.84
C LEU A 250 12.83 -3.92 16.27
N ASP A 251 14.03 -4.34 16.65
CA ASP A 251 15.30 -3.75 16.17
C ASP A 251 15.39 -3.80 14.64
N ALA A 252 15.10 -4.96 14.02
CA ALA A 252 15.12 -5.10 12.57
C ALA A 252 14.12 -4.15 11.88
N ALA A 253 12.92 -4.02 12.44
CA ALA A 253 11.93 -3.08 11.90
C ALA A 253 12.37 -1.61 12.11
N THR A 254 12.81 -1.24 13.32
CA THR A 254 13.14 0.16 13.63
C THR A 254 14.40 0.63 12.95
N VAL A 255 15.45 -0.19 12.84
CA VAL A 255 16.68 0.16 12.08
C VAL A 255 16.34 0.41 10.62
N SER A 256 15.49 -0.43 10.01
CA SER A 256 15.00 -0.24 8.65
C SER A 256 14.20 1.06 8.48
N LEU A 257 13.26 1.34 9.40
CA LEU A 257 12.45 2.56 9.38
C LEU A 257 13.29 3.81 9.62
N ASP A 258 14.29 3.76 10.50
CA ASP A 258 15.21 4.86 10.78
C ASP A 258 16.08 5.18 9.57
N ALA A 259 16.62 4.17 8.90
CA ALA A 259 17.42 4.34 7.71
C ALA A 259 16.60 4.97 6.57
N MET A 260 15.38 4.47 6.33
CA MET A 260 14.50 5.05 5.30
C MET A 260 14.06 6.48 5.62
N ALA A 261 13.71 6.77 6.88
CA ALA A 261 13.25 8.11 7.28
C ALA A 261 14.34 9.17 7.11
N ARG A 262 15.61 8.79 7.32
CA ARG A 262 16.78 9.64 7.17
C ARG A 262 17.31 9.70 5.73
N GLY A 263 17.13 8.63 4.96
CA GLY A 263 17.59 8.53 3.58
C GLY A 263 16.88 9.47 2.61
N GLY A 264 17.43 9.55 1.40
CA GLY A 264 16.81 10.26 0.28
C GLY A 264 15.61 9.54 -0.32
N ILE A 265 15.34 8.28 0.04
CA ILE A 265 14.05 7.63 -0.23
C ILE A 265 12.86 8.38 0.40
N THR A 266 13.09 9.13 1.48
CA THR A 266 12.09 10.05 2.02
C THR A 266 12.36 11.45 1.50
N ASP A 267 11.36 12.09 0.89
CA ASP A 267 11.48 13.48 0.48
C ASP A 267 11.56 14.38 1.72
N GLN A 268 12.78 14.77 2.09
CA GLN A 268 13.05 15.57 3.28
C GLN A 268 12.41 16.96 3.24
N VAL A 269 11.96 17.45 2.09
CA VAL A 269 11.31 18.77 1.95
C VAL A 269 9.79 18.62 1.98
N GLY A 270 9.22 17.81 1.09
CA GLY A 270 7.77 17.69 0.93
C GLY A 270 7.10 16.57 1.73
N GLY A 271 7.88 15.68 2.32
CA GLY A 271 7.36 14.45 2.89
C GLY A 271 6.98 13.41 1.83
N GLY A 272 6.53 12.27 2.33
CA GLY A 272 6.24 11.10 1.51
C GLY A 272 7.50 10.34 1.06
N PHE A 273 7.27 9.13 0.59
CA PHE A 273 8.31 8.17 0.21
C PHE A 273 8.38 7.98 -1.29
N HIS A 274 9.58 7.92 -1.81
CA HIS A 274 9.88 7.39 -3.13
C HIS A 274 9.75 5.86 -3.12
N ARG A 275 9.55 5.25 -4.30
CA ARG A 275 9.18 3.83 -4.42
C ARG A 275 10.27 2.88 -3.93
N TYR A 276 11.53 3.17 -4.24
CA TYR A 276 12.71 2.38 -3.85
C TYR A 276 13.99 3.20 -3.98
N SER A 277 15.10 2.67 -3.47
CA SER A 277 16.45 3.25 -3.60
C SER A 277 17.27 2.48 -4.63
N THR A 278 18.03 3.16 -5.48
CA THR A 278 18.96 2.51 -6.42
C THR A 278 20.25 2.05 -5.74
N ASP A 279 20.53 2.54 -4.54
CA ASP A 279 21.67 2.14 -3.71
C ASP A 279 21.26 1.45 -2.40
N ASN A 280 22.26 0.91 -1.69
CA ASN A 280 22.07 0.20 -0.43
C ASN A 280 21.83 1.11 0.80
N ALA A 281 22.21 2.38 0.71
CA ALA A 281 22.20 3.36 1.81
C ALA A 281 20.88 4.16 1.89
N TRP A 282 19.91 3.87 1.02
CA TRP A 282 18.66 4.62 0.88
C TRP A 282 18.85 6.07 0.44
N LEU A 283 19.99 6.41 -0.19
CA LEU A 283 20.36 7.78 -0.52
C LEU A 283 19.75 8.23 -1.85
N VAL A 284 19.95 7.46 -2.92
CA VAL A 284 19.50 7.78 -4.27
C VAL A 284 18.18 7.06 -4.53
N PRO A 285 17.03 7.76 -4.51
CA PRO A 285 15.75 7.16 -4.82
C PRO A 285 15.60 6.95 -6.33
N HIS A 286 14.74 6.02 -6.71
CA HIS A 286 13.97 6.16 -7.94
C HIS A 286 12.80 7.10 -7.63
N PHE A 287 12.77 8.30 -8.20
CA PHE A 287 12.04 9.47 -7.65
C PHE A 287 10.50 9.40 -7.74
N GLU A 288 9.98 8.32 -8.28
CA GLU A 288 8.56 7.98 -8.30
C GLU A 288 7.95 7.86 -6.89
N LYS A 289 6.74 8.38 -6.67
CA LYS A 289 6.00 8.22 -5.42
C LYS A 289 4.63 7.58 -5.66
N MET A 290 4.43 6.40 -5.10
CA MET A 290 3.18 5.64 -5.25
C MET A 290 2.28 5.75 -4.01
N LEU A 291 0.97 5.82 -4.21
CA LEU A 291 -0.01 5.88 -3.13
C LEU A 291 0.08 4.65 -2.21
N TYR A 292 0.28 3.45 -2.78
CA TYR A 292 0.36 2.22 -2.00
C TYR A 292 1.62 2.15 -1.12
N ASN A 293 2.74 2.75 -1.54
CA ASN A 293 3.93 2.86 -0.69
C ASN A 293 3.65 3.79 0.48
N GLN A 294 3.01 4.95 0.23
CA GLN A 294 2.62 5.87 1.31
C GLN A 294 1.74 5.16 2.34
N ALA A 295 0.70 4.47 1.87
CA ALA A 295 -0.26 3.80 2.73
C ALA A 295 0.42 2.74 3.62
N GLN A 296 1.24 1.86 3.05
CA GLN A 296 1.86 0.77 3.81
C GLN A 296 2.98 1.26 4.74
N LEU A 297 3.81 2.22 4.30
CA LEU A 297 4.85 2.79 5.16
C LEU A 297 4.28 3.59 6.32
N VAL A 298 3.23 4.40 6.10
CA VAL A 298 2.54 5.09 7.20
C VAL A 298 2.09 4.10 8.26
N ARG A 299 1.48 2.97 7.86
CA ARG A 299 1.07 1.91 8.80
C ARG A 299 2.26 1.36 9.60
N ALA A 300 3.39 1.12 8.95
CA ALA A 300 4.60 0.65 9.63
C ALA A 300 5.12 1.68 10.64
N TYR A 301 5.20 2.96 10.26
CA TYR A 301 5.66 4.03 11.16
C TYR A 301 4.72 4.27 12.34
N VAL A 302 3.39 4.27 12.15
CA VAL A 302 2.47 4.44 13.30
C VAL A 302 2.46 3.23 14.23
N GLN A 303 2.64 2.02 13.70
CA GLN A 303 2.80 0.82 14.53
C GLN A 303 4.15 0.82 15.28
N ALA A 304 5.23 1.29 14.65
CA ALA A 304 6.52 1.48 15.32
C ALA A 304 6.44 2.56 16.40
N TYR A 305 5.74 3.68 16.16
CA TYR A 305 5.45 4.69 17.16
C TYR A 305 4.67 4.10 18.34
N ALA A 306 3.60 3.34 18.08
CA ALA A 306 2.83 2.67 19.12
C ALA A 306 3.69 1.70 19.96
N LEU A 307 4.70 1.05 19.38
CA LEU A 307 5.54 0.11 20.12
C LEU A 307 6.69 0.77 20.89
N THR A 308 7.15 1.94 20.46
CA THR A 308 8.40 2.54 20.95
C THR A 308 8.20 3.87 21.67
N GLY A 309 7.08 4.55 21.45
CA GLY A 309 6.83 5.92 21.90
C GLY A 309 7.69 6.99 21.19
N ARG A 310 8.52 6.61 20.20
CA ARG A 310 9.46 7.55 19.58
C ARG A 310 8.77 8.56 18.65
N ALA A 311 8.87 9.84 18.99
CA ALA A 311 8.15 10.92 18.31
C ALA A 311 8.55 11.14 16.84
N ASP A 312 9.75 10.72 16.45
CA ASP A 312 10.23 10.79 15.06
C ASP A 312 9.48 9.84 14.12
N PHE A 313 9.11 8.63 14.57
CA PHE A 313 8.23 7.76 13.78
C PHE A 313 6.85 8.39 13.56
N ALA A 314 6.28 9.01 14.60
CA ALA A 314 5.02 9.75 14.46
C ALA A 314 5.16 10.94 13.51
N ARG A 315 6.28 11.69 13.59
CA ARG A 315 6.56 12.80 12.67
C ARG A 315 6.67 12.31 11.22
N THR A 316 7.42 11.24 10.96
CA THR A 316 7.57 10.67 9.62
C THR A 316 6.23 10.23 9.03
N ALA A 317 5.38 9.56 9.82
CA ALA A 317 4.02 9.20 9.42
C ALA A 317 3.17 10.43 9.08
N ARG A 318 3.17 11.47 9.93
CA ARG A 318 2.43 12.73 9.66
C ARG A 318 2.90 13.37 8.36
N ARG A 319 4.21 13.50 8.15
CA ARG A 319 4.77 14.12 6.93
C ARG A 319 4.39 13.37 5.65
N ALA A 320 4.29 12.04 5.70
CA ALA A 320 3.81 11.25 4.57
C ALA A 320 2.30 11.45 4.30
N LEU A 321 1.49 11.51 5.36
CA LEU A 321 0.05 11.79 5.23
C LEU A 321 -0.24 13.22 4.77
N ASP A 322 0.53 14.20 5.24
CA ASP A 322 0.45 15.60 4.81
C ASP A 322 0.78 15.74 3.32
N TYR A 323 1.82 15.03 2.85
CA TYR A 323 2.10 14.91 1.41
C TYR A 323 0.89 14.36 0.65
N VAL A 324 0.30 13.25 1.10
CA VAL A 324 -0.88 12.66 0.44
C VAL A 324 -2.06 13.65 0.40
N LEU A 325 -2.31 14.38 1.50
CA LEU A 325 -3.40 15.37 1.58
C LEU A 325 -3.16 16.59 0.69
N ALA A 326 -1.91 17.04 0.57
CA ALA A 326 -1.53 18.21 -0.22
C ALA A 326 -1.47 17.89 -1.72
N ASP A 327 -0.93 16.73 -2.07
CA ASP A 327 -0.46 16.44 -3.43
C ASP A 327 -1.31 15.43 -4.18
N LEU A 328 -1.79 14.40 -3.49
CA LEU A 328 -2.51 13.27 -4.08
C LEU A 328 -4.02 13.30 -3.79
N ARG A 329 -4.53 14.25 -3.00
CA ARG A 329 -5.96 14.31 -2.68
C ARG A 329 -6.78 14.79 -3.86
N ALA A 330 -7.76 14.00 -4.28
CA ALA A 330 -8.74 14.40 -5.29
C ALA A 330 -9.80 15.34 -4.67
N PRO A 331 -10.27 16.39 -5.39
CA PRO A 331 -11.27 17.34 -4.88
C PRO A 331 -12.58 16.67 -4.43
N GLU A 332 -13.03 15.70 -5.23
CA GLU A 332 -14.25 14.92 -5.02
C GLU A 332 -14.16 13.87 -3.89
N GLY A 333 -12.97 13.70 -3.29
CA GLY A 333 -12.66 12.65 -2.33
C GLY A 333 -11.85 11.52 -2.96
N GLY A 334 -11.18 10.73 -2.11
CA GLY A 334 -10.19 9.76 -2.57
C GLY A 334 -8.84 10.39 -2.90
N PHE A 335 -7.95 9.56 -3.43
CA PHE A 335 -6.54 9.86 -3.65
C PHE A 335 -6.09 9.33 -5.02
N TYR A 336 -5.33 10.16 -5.71
CA TYR A 336 -4.63 9.88 -6.96
C TYR A 336 -3.53 8.85 -6.77
N SER A 337 -3.22 8.11 -7.84
CA SER A 337 -2.46 6.87 -7.76
C SER A 337 -0.96 7.10 -7.55
N ALA A 338 -0.39 8.12 -8.19
CA ALA A 338 1.07 8.31 -8.17
C ALA A 338 1.55 9.71 -8.59
N ARG A 339 2.85 9.94 -8.37
CA ARG A 339 3.65 11.04 -8.90
C ARG A 339 4.85 10.47 -9.64
N ASP A 340 5.09 10.95 -10.87
CA ASP A 340 6.18 10.51 -11.74
C ASP A 340 7.57 10.83 -11.17
N ALA A 341 8.58 10.11 -11.64
CA ALA A 341 9.98 10.32 -11.30
C ALA A 341 10.59 11.49 -12.10
N ASP A 342 10.14 11.68 -13.35
CA ASP A 342 10.69 12.66 -14.27
C ASP A 342 9.98 14.03 -14.12
N SER A 343 10.77 15.11 -14.13
CA SER A 343 10.29 16.46 -14.38
C SER A 343 11.17 17.13 -15.42
N GLU A 344 10.54 17.83 -16.37
CA GLU A 344 11.25 18.48 -17.48
C GLU A 344 12.10 17.52 -18.33
N GLY A 345 11.77 16.22 -18.30
CA GLY A 345 12.46 15.17 -19.05
C GLY A 345 13.64 14.53 -18.33
N GLU A 346 13.94 14.98 -17.10
CA GLU A 346 15.04 14.50 -16.26
C GLU A 346 14.49 13.90 -14.95
N GLU A 347 15.05 12.76 -14.53
CA GLU A 347 14.66 12.10 -13.29
C GLU A 347 15.15 12.91 -12.07
N GLY A 348 14.27 13.16 -11.10
CA GLY A 348 14.69 13.73 -9.80
C GLY A 348 14.96 15.24 -9.77
N LEU A 349 15.01 15.94 -10.91
CA LEU A 349 15.31 17.38 -11.00
C LEU A 349 14.45 18.26 -10.08
N TYR A 350 13.18 17.87 -9.88
CA TYR A 350 12.27 18.58 -8.98
C TYR A 350 12.72 18.54 -7.50
N TYR A 351 13.42 17.49 -7.08
CA TYR A 351 13.70 17.17 -5.68
C TYR A 351 15.09 17.59 -5.18
N ILE A 352 16.05 17.80 -6.09
CA ILE A 352 17.46 18.09 -5.75
C ILE A 352 17.74 19.58 -5.49
N TRP A 353 18.81 19.86 -4.74
CA TRP A 353 19.18 21.21 -4.29
C TRP A 353 20.67 21.52 -4.46
N THR A 354 20.96 22.75 -4.88
CA THR A 354 22.29 23.36 -4.83
C THR A 354 22.43 24.26 -3.61
N PRO A 355 23.66 24.51 -3.10
CA PRO A 355 23.88 25.47 -2.01
C PRO A 355 23.26 26.84 -2.28
N ASP A 356 23.38 27.36 -3.51
CA ASP A 356 22.85 28.66 -3.90
C ASP A 356 21.31 28.71 -3.89
N GLN A 357 20.64 27.61 -4.25
CA GLN A 357 19.18 27.50 -4.11
C GLN A 357 18.76 27.53 -2.63
N LEU A 358 19.51 26.88 -1.75
CA LEU A 358 19.24 26.94 -0.30
C LEU A 358 19.44 28.35 0.25
N THR A 359 20.54 29.01 -0.10
CA THR A 359 20.81 30.40 0.34
C THR A 359 19.74 31.36 -0.16
N ARG A 360 19.28 31.23 -1.41
CA ARG A 360 18.18 32.05 -1.95
C ARG A 360 16.86 31.83 -1.20
N ALA A 361 16.52 30.59 -0.87
CA ALA A 361 15.26 30.27 -0.19
C ALA A 361 15.27 30.61 1.31
N LEU A 362 16.40 30.38 1.98
CA LEU A 362 16.50 30.39 3.43
C LEU A 362 17.23 31.61 4.01
N GLY A 363 18.06 32.29 3.21
CA GLY A 363 19.07 33.22 3.71
C GLY A 363 20.30 32.48 4.25
N GLU A 364 21.41 33.20 4.45
CA GLU A 364 22.71 32.58 4.72
C GLU A 364 22.76 31.70 5.99
N SER A 365 22.19 32.18 7.09
CA SER A 365 22.28 31.48 8.38
C SER A 365 21.54 30.14 8.36
N ASP A 366 20.29 30.15 7.92
CA ASP A 366 19.45 28.96 7.86
C ASP A 366 19.95 28.00 6.77
N ALA A 367 20.42 28.52 5.63
CA ALA A 367 21.05 27.68 4.60
C ALA A 367 22.29 26.95 5.12
N LYS A 368 23.17 27.62 5.89
CA LYS A 368 24.34 26.96 6.52
C LYS A 368 23.91 25.85 7.48
N LEU A 369 22.85 26.05 8.25
CA LEU A 369 22.32 25.02 9.15
C LEU A 369 21.76 23.83 8.37
N VAL A 370 20.89 24.08 7.38
CA VAL A 370 20.33 23.04 6.52
C VAL A 370 21.42 22.28 5.77
N SER A 371 22.44 22.97 5.26
CA SER A 371 23.54 22.30 4.56
C SER A 371 24.31 21.33 5.45
N ARG A 372 24.55 21.69 6.72
CA ARG A 372 25.18 20.77 7.68
C ARG A 372 24.28 19.62 8.05
N LEU A 373 22.99 19.87 8.31
CA LEU A 373 22.05 18.84 8.71
C LEU A 373 21.80 17.81 7.61
N PHE A 374 21.67 18.29 6.37
CA PHE A 374 21.23 17.47 5.23
C PHE A 374 22.36 17.04 4.27
N GLY A 375 23.62 17.14 4.70
CA GLY A 375 24.78 16.68 3.93
C GLY A 375 24.99 17.40 2.60
N VAL A 376 24.68 18.71 2.52
CA VAL A 376 24.73 19.47 1.26
C VAL A 376 26.15 19.95 0.98
N THR A 377 26.68 19.58 -0.18
CA THR A 377 28.01 19.97 -0.64
C THR A 377 27.94 20.76 -1.96
N LYS A 378 29.07 21.38 -2.35
CA LYS A 378 29.18 22.08 -3.64
C LYS A 378 29.23 21.12 -4.84
N THR A 379 29.78 19.93 -4.66
CA THR A 379 29.89 18.92 -5.72
C THR A 379 28.59 18.13 -5.91
N GLY A 380 27.73 18.10 -4.90
CA GLY A 380 26.52 17.29 -4.92
C GLY A 380 26.78 15.83 -4.53
N ASN A 381 25.68 15.10 -4.33
CA ASN A 381 25.64 13.64 -4.17
C ASN A 381 24.83 12.96 -5.30
N PHE A 382 24.24 13.74 -6.21
CA PHE A 382 23.50 13.27 -7.38
C PHE A 382 23.56 14.33 -8.49
N GLU A 383 24.11 13.97 -9.65
CA GLU A 383 24.14 14.81 -10.87
C GLU A 383 24.55 16.28 -10.66
N GLY A 384 25.55 16.52 -9.79
CA GLY A 384 26.05 17.88 -9.50
C GLY A 384 25.19 18.68 -8.52
N ALA A 385 24.12 18.10 -7.97
CA ALA A 385 23.26 18.65 -6.94
C ALA A 385 23.09 17.67 -5.77
N ASN A 386 22.27 18.06 -4.78
CA ASN A 386 22.14 17.30 -3.53
C ASN A 386 20.71 16.79 -3.33
N ILE A 387 20.59 15.49 -3.14
CA ILE A 387 19.48 14.86 -2.45
C ILE A 387 19.68 15.10 -0.95
N LEU A 388 18.70 15.75 -0.33
CA LEU A 388 18.74 16.01 1.11
C LEU A 388 18.52 14.69 1.85
N HIS A 389 19.39 14.39 2.79
CA HIS A 389 19.34 13.20 3.64
C HIS A 389 19.97 13.52 4.99
N LEU A 390 19.59 12.82 6.05
CA LEU A 390 20.12 13.00 7.39
C LEU A 390 21.15 11.92 7.71
N GLU A 391 22.34 12.30 8.16
CA GLU A 391 23.30 11.33 8.70
C GLU A 391 22.80 10.76 10.05
N GLU A 392 22.23 11.64 10.89
CA GLU A 392 21.76 11.33 12.23
C GLU A 392 20.35 11.92 12.45
N GLY A 393 19.62 11.38 13.42
CA GLY A 393 18.28 11.89 13.73
C GLY A 393 18.31 13.32 14.29
N LEU A 394 17.20 14.03 14.11
CA LEU A 394 17.10 15.44 14.53
C LEU A 394 17.13 15.60 16.05
N ALA A 395 16.70 14.60 16.81
CA ALA A 395 16.75 14.64 18.28
C ALA A 395 18.20 14.53 18.78
N GLU A 396 19.00 13.65 18.16
CA GLU A 396 20.42 13.50 18.40
C GLU A 396 21.16 14.79 18.06
N ARG A 397 20.92 15.36 16.87
CA ARG A 397 21.49 16.65 16.47
C ARG A 397 21.10 17.81 17.40
N ALA A 398 19.85 17.84 17.88
CA ALA A 398 19.43 18.85 18.84
C ALA A 398 20.25 18.76 20.14
N SER A 399 20.52 17.54 20.61
CA SER A 399 21.35 17.31 21.80
C SER A 399 22.79 17.78 21.60
N GLU A 400 23.41 17.53 20.44
CA GLU A 400 24.75 18.02 20.12
C GLU A 400 24.83 19.55 20.08
N GLU A 401 23.77 20.19 19.58
CA GLU A 401 23.62 21.64 19.51
C GLU A 401 23.15 22.26 20.85
N ASN A 402 23.03 21.47 21.93
CA ASN A 402 22.52 21.87 23.24
C ASN A 402 21.15 22.58 23.18
N ARG A 403 20.25 22.06 22.36
CA ARG A 403 18.90 22.57 22.14
C ARG A 403 17.85 21.57 22.58
N GLU A 404 16.68 22.08 22.96
CA GLU A 404 15.52 21.23 23.22
C GLU A 404 15.08 20.55 21.90
N PRO A 405 14.92 19.21 21.86
CA PRO A 405 14.61 18.49 20.64
C PRO A 405 13.34 18.95 19.91
N ALA A 406 12.24 19.20 20.61
CA ALA A 406 10.99 19.61 19.98
C ALA A 406 11.10 21.00 19.31
N GLU A 407 11.74 21.97 19.96
CA GLU A 407 12.02 23.29 19.39
C GLU A 407 12.94 23.20 18.17
N PHE A 408 13.96 22.36 18.22
CA PHE A 408 14.89 22.17 17.10
C PHE A 408 14.21 21.52 15.89
N ILE A 409 13.39 20.49 16.13
CA ILE A 409 12.59 19.82 15.09
C ILE A 409 11.60 20.82 14.48
N ALA A 410 10.87 21.58 15.29
CA ALA A 410 9.92 22.58 14.80
C ALA A 410 10.60 23.67 13.96
N LYS A 411 11.78 24.15 14.38
CA LYS A 411 12.58 25.08 13.59
C LYS A 411 13.00 24.46 12.25
N THR A 412 13.42 23.21 12.27
CA THR A 412 13.81 22.48 11.05
C THR A 412 12.63 22.33 10.09
N ASP A 413 11.45 21.96 10.60
CA ASP A 413 10.22 21.84 9.81
C ASP A 413 9.80 23.18 9.18
N ALA A 414 9.95 24.29 9.90
CA ALA A 414 9.71 25.63 9.33
C ALA A 414 10.66 25.97 8.17
N MET A 415 11.94 25.57 8.25
CA MET A 415 12.89 25.75 7.14
C MET A 415 12.52 24.86 5.95
N LEU A 416 12.15 23.60 6.18
CA LEU A 416 11.71 22.68 5.13
C LEU A 416 10.42 23.17 4.44
N ALA A 417 9.49 23.77 5.17
CA ALA A 417 8.29 24.38 4.59
C ALA A 417 8.62 25.56 3.67
N ARG A 418 9.62 26.38 4.01
CA ARG A 418 10.13 27.46 3.14
C ARG A 418 10.79 26.89 1.87
N LEU A 419 11.58 25.82 2.00
CA LEU A 419 12.12 25.10 0.85
C LEU A 419 11.01 24.52 -0.03
N ASN A 420 9.96 23.96 0.56
CA ASN A 420 8.85 23.42 -0.22
C ASN A 420 8.10 24.53 -0.98
N THR A 421 7.95 25.70 -0.37
CA THR A 421 7.39 26.89 -1.04
C THR A 421 8.23 27.31 -2.23
N GLU A 422 9.56 27.37 -2.08
CA GLU A 422 10.44 27.68 -3.22
C GLU A 422 10.39 26.58 -4.30
N ARG A 423 10.39 25.31 -3.90
CA ARG A 423 10.30 24.17 -4.83
C ARG A 423 9.00 24.16 -5.63
N SER A 424 7.89 24.60 -5.04
CA SER A 424 6.58 24.67 -5.73
C SER A 424 6.55 25.61 -6.94
N ARG A 425 7.60 26.44 -7.11
CA ARG A 425 7.79 27.29 -8.30
C ARG A 425 8.42 26.55 -9.49
N ARG A 426 8.99 25.37 -9.26
CA ARG A 426 9.53 24.49 -10.31
C ARG A 426 8.39 23.76 -11.00
N LYS A 427 8.61 23.26 -12.22
CA LYS A 427 7.64 22.37 -12.86
C LYS A 427 7.58 21.06 -12.05
N PRO A 428 6.41 20.66 -11.52
CA PRO A 428 6.30 19.41 -10.78
C PRO A 428 6.30 18.22 -11.76
N PRO A 429 6.73 17.02 -11.31
CA PRO A 429 6.53 15.79 -12.06
C PRO A 429 5.04 15.57 -12.36
N HIS A 430 4.75 14.82 -13.42
CA HIS A 430 3.37 14.49 -13.77
C HIS A 430 2.69 13.72 -12.61
N ARG A 431 1.41 14.00 -12.37
CA ARG A 431 0.60 13.31 -11.38
C ARG A 431 -0.35 12.38 -12.11
N ASP A 432 -0.31 11.09 -11.79
CA ASP A 432 -1.31 10.16 -12.30
C ASP A 432 -2.58 10.30 -11.45
N GLU A 433 -3.60 10.91 -12.05
CA GLU A 433 -4.86 11.23 -11.40
C GLU A 433 -5.89 10.08 -11.42
N LYS A 434 -5.48 8.86 -11.79
CA LYS A 434 -6.34 7.68 -11.61
C LYS A 434 -6.64 7.47 -10.12
N ILE A 435 -7.90 7.21 -9.81
CA ILE A 435 -8.33 6.68 -8.52
C ILE A 435 -8.51 5.18 -8.67
N ILE A 436 -7.67 4.42 -7.96
CA ILE A 436 -7.70 2.95 -7.94
C ILE A 436 -8.30 2.47 -6.61
N THR A 437 -9.34 1.65 -6.68
CA THR A 437 -10.09 1.18 -5.50
C THR A 437 -9.20 0.48 -4.48
N ALA A 438 -8.36 -0.47 -4.89
CA ALA A 438 -7.44 -1.16 -3.98
C ALA A 438 -6.50 -0.18 -3.25
N TRP A 439 -5.87 0.75 -3.97
CA TRP A 439 -4.88 1.65 -3.39
C TRP A 439 -5.53 2.70 -2.48
N ASN A 440 -6.73 3.14 -2.83
CA ASN A 440 -7.52 4.00 -1.95
C ASN A 440 -8.00 3.23 -0.71
N GLY A 441 -8.34 1.95 -0.82
CA GLY A 441 -8.62 1.08 0.32
C GLY A 441 -7.44 1.00 1.30
N MET A 442 -6.21 0.82 0.79
CA MET A 442 -4.99 0.88 1.60
C MET A 442 -4.82 2.23 2.29
N MET A 443 -5.06 3.33 1.56
CA MET A 443 -4.90 4.68 2.11
C MET A 443 -5.96 5.00 3.16
N VAL A 444 -7.20 4.54 2.98
CA VAL A 444 -8.25 4.60 4.02
C VAL A 444 -7.81 3.86 5.27
N THR A 445 -7.25 2.66 5.14
CA THR A 445 -6.68 1.92 6.27
C THR A 445 -5.61 2.73 6.99
N ALA A 446 -4.65 3.31 6.26
CA ALA A 446 -3.55 4.04 6.89
C ALA A 446 -4.00 5.34 7.59
N PHE A 447 -4.91 6.12 6.99
CA PHE A 447 -5.47 7.31 7.64
C PHE A 447 -6.32 6.95 8.88
N ALA A 448 -7.09 5.86 8.82
CA ALA A 448 -7.89 5.40 9.97
C ALA A 448 -6.99 4.91 11.13
N GLU A 449 -5.98 4.07 10.82
CA GLU A 449 -5.01 3.59 11.82
C GLU A 449 -4.18 4.75 12.40
N ALA A 450 -3.67 5.66 11.55
CA ALA A 450 -2.91 6.82 12.01
C ALA A 450 -3.75 7.78 12.83
N GLY A 451 -5.01 8.03 12.42
CA GLY A 451 -5.93 8.87 13.16
C GLY A 451 -6.26 8.33 14.56
N ASP A 452 -6.39 7.01 14.70
CA ASP A 452 -6.61 6.36 16.01
C ASP A 452 -5.34 6.33 16.88
N ILE A 453 -4.18 6.01 16.29
CA ILE A 453 -2.92 5.86 17.04
C ILE A 453 -2.30 7.21 17.42
N LEU A 454 -2.40 8.21 16.55
CA LEU A 454 -1.82 9.55 16.77
C LEU A 454 -2.80 10.52 17.44
N ASP A 455 -4.05 10.11 17.67
CA ASP A 455 -5.17 10.94 18.13
C ASP A 455 -5.48 12.14 17.21
N GLU A 456 -5.45 11.91 15.90
CA GLU A 456 -5.61 12.94 14.86
C GLU A 456 -6.95 12.78 14.12
N LYS A 457 -7.99 13.47 14.61
CA LYS A 457 -9.37 13.38 14.06
C LYS A 457 -9.47 13.80 12.59
N SER A 458 -8.59 14.69 12.13
CA SER A 458 -8.52 15.14 10.74
C SER A 458 -8.18 13.99 9.78
N TYR A 459 -7.34 13.05 10.20
CA TYR A 459 -6.99 11.85 9.43
C TYR A 459 -8.17 10.89 9.32
N ILE A 460 -8.91 10.68 10.41
CA ILE A 460 -10.15 9.88 10.36
C ILE A 460 -11.15 10.51 9.40
N ALA A 461 -11.32 11.84 9.43
CA ALA A 461 -12.23 12.55 8.52
C ALA A 461 -11.81 12.40 7.04
N ALA A 462 -10.50 12.42 6.75
CA ALA A 462 -9.98 12.17 5.41
C ALA A 462 -10.29 10.74 4.93
N ALA A 463 -10.10 9.74 5.81
CA ALA A 463 -10.46 8.35 5.54
C ALA A 463 -11.97 8.19 5.28
N GLU A 464 -12.82 8.81 6.09
CA GLU A 464 -14.28 8.77 5.92
C GLU A 464 -14.72 9.40 4.59
N LYS A 465 -14.10 10.53 4.18
CA LYS A 465 -14.38 11.18 2.90
C LYS A 465 -14.00 10.29 1.72
N ALA A 466 -12.81 9.68 1.76
CA ALA A 466 -12.36 8.76 0.72
C ALA A 466 -13.26 7.51 0.63
N ALA A 467 -13.55 6.86 1.75
CA ALA A 467 -14.43 5.67 1.77
C ALA A 467 -15.85 6.00 1.29
N THR A 468 -16.37 7.19 1.63
CA THR A 468 -17.69 7.64 1.14
C THR A 468 -17.69 7.82 -0.39
N MET A 469 -16.64 8.43 -0.95
CA MET A 469 -16.49 8.60 -2.40
C MET A 469 -16.42 7.24 -3.11
N LEU A 470 -15.58 6.32 -2.61
CA LEU A 470 -15.49 4.96 -3.16
C LEU A 470 -16.85 4.25 -3.12
N TRP A 471 -17.57 4.35 -2.01
CA TRP A 471 -18.90 3.74 -1.88
C TRP A 471 -19.94 4.37 -2.82
N GLN A 472 -19.88 5.67 -3.06
CA GLN A 472 -20.86 6.37 -3.90
C GLN A 472 -20.58 6.23 -5.40
N LYS A 473 -19.30 6.19 -5.81
CA LYS A 473 -18.89 6.20 -7.22
C LYS A 473 -18.41 4.84 -7.73
N MET A 474 -17.64 4.11 -6.91
CA MET A 474 -16.95 2.89 -7.35
C MET A 474 -17.77 1.62 -7.08
N HIS A 475 -18.66 1.64 -6.08
CA HIS A 475 -19.53 0.51 -5.78
C HIS A 475 -20.76 0.48 -6.69
N LYS A 476 -21.05 -0.68 -7.28
CA LYS A 476 -22.17 -0.93 -8.20
C LYS A 476 -23.39 -1.45 -7.46
N GLU A 477 -24.58 -1.28 -8.04
CA GLU A 477 -25.83 -1.78 -7.46
C GLU A 477 -25.85 -3.30 -7.27
N ASP A 478 -25.19 -4.05 -8.16
CA ASP A 478 -25.05 -5.51 -8.10
C ASP A 478 -23.99 -6.01 -7.09
N GLY A 479 -23.47 -5.10 -6.25
CA GLY A 479 -22.36 -5.36 -5.33
C GLY A 479 -21.00 -5.51 -6.01
N GLY A 480 -20.91 -5.22 -7.32
CA GLY A 480 -19.66 -5.12 -8.05
C GLY A 480 -18.85 -3.87 -7.63
N LEU A 481 -17.56 -3.84 -7.96
CA LEU A 481 -16.73 -2.64 -7.85
C LEU A 481 -16.22 -2.23 -9.23
N TRP A 482 -16.00 -0.94 -9.42
CA TRP A 482 -15.09 -0.42 -10.44
C TRP A 482 -13.68 -0.39 -9.86
N ARG A 483 -12.69 -0.64 -10.71
CA ARG A 483 -11.28 -0.55 -10.33
C ARG A 483 -10.78 0.88 -10.49
N VAL A 484 -11.01 1.46 -11.67
CA VAL A 484 -10.42 2.75 -12.07
C VAL A 484 -11.49 3.80 -12.25
N TYR A 485 -11.24 4.98 -11.70
CA TYR A 485 -11.95 6.19 -12.01
C TYR A 485 -10.96 7.26 -12.42
N PHE A 486 -11.16 7.83 -13.61
CA PHE A 486 -10.29 8.84 -14.18
C PHE A 486 -11.10 9.74 -15.10
N ASP A 487 -10.91 11.06 -15.00
CA ASP A 487 -11.51 12.03 -15.92
C ASP A 487 -13.05 11.87 -16.04
N GLY A 488 -13.70 11.71 -14.89
CA GLY A 488 -15.15 11.51 -14.79
C GLY A 488 -15.66 10.14 -15.27
N LYS A 489 -14.78 9.23 -15.72
CA LYS A 489 -15.14 7.93 -16.29
C LYS A 489 -14.75 6.78 -15.37
N LEU A 490 -15.71 5.90 -15.13
CA LEU A 490 -15.49 4.61 -14.47
C LEU A 490 -15.06 3.59 -15.52
N SER A 491 -14.00 2.85 -15.25
CA SER A 491 -13.49 1.83 -16.15
C SER A 491 -12.90 0.64 -15.39
N VAL A 492 -12.84 -0.49 -16.09
CA VAL A 492 -12.36 -1.78 -15.59
C VAL A 492 -13.17 -2.33 -14.40
N ALA A 493 -13.71 -3.53 -14.55
CA ALA A 493 -14.34 -4.22 -13.42
C ALA A 493 -13.33 -4.49 -12.30
N GLY A 494 -13.74 -4.26 -11.05
CA GLY A 494 -12.95 -4.52 -9.86
C GLY A 494 -12.43 -5.95 -9.84
N GLN A 495 -11.18 -6.10 -9.44
CA GLN A 495 -10.52 -7.38 -9.24
C GLN A 495 -10.50 -7.72 -7.76
N GLN A 496 -10.15 -8.97 -7.42
CA GLN A 496 -10.29 -9.45 -6.04
C GLN A 496 -9.60 -8.55 -5.00
N GLU A 497 -8.44 -7.99 -5.32
CA GLU A 497 -7.72 -7.07 -4.43
C GLU A 497 -8.49 -5.78 -4.12
N ASP A 498 -9.28 -5.26 -5.08
CA ASP A 498 -10.08 -4.05 -4.88
C ASP A 498 -11.11 -4.28 -3.76
N TYR A 499 -11.68 -5.49 -3.70
CA TYR A 499 -12.61 -5.87 -2.65
C TYR A 499 -11.89 -6.08 -1.31
N ALA A 500 -10.76 -6.80 -1.30
CA ALA A 500 -10.02 -7.10 -0.08
C ALA A 500 -9.53 -5.82 0.61
N TYR A 501 -8.91 -4.92 -0.14
CA TYR A 501 -8.38 -3.67 0.41
C TYR A 501 -9.47 -2.66 0.79
N LEU A 502 -10.56 -2.57 0.03
CA LEU A 502 -11.69 -1.74 0.42
C LEU A 502 -12.35 -2.27 1.71
N ALA A 503 -12.56 -3.58 1.82
CA ALA A 503 -13.10 -4.18 3.03
C ALA A 503 -12.18 -3.95 4.24
N GLN A 504 -10.86 -4.05 4.06
CA GLN A 504 -9.88 -3.74 5.11
C GLN A 504 -10.01 -2.29 5.59
N GLY A 505 -10.07 -1.32 4.67
CA GLY A 505 -10.22 0.10 5.01
C GLY A 505 -11.54 0.40 5.71
N LEU A 506 -12.63 -0.23 5.29
CA LEU A 506 -13.94 -0.10 5.94
C LEU A 506 -13.95 -0.70 7.36
N ILE A 507 -13.25 -1.82 7.58
CA ILE A 507 -13.07 -2.38 8.93
C ILE A 507 -12.23 -1.45 9.80
N ALA A 508 -11.14 -0.88 9.26
CA ALA A 508 -10.32 0.08 9.99
C ALA A 508 -11.13 1.34 10.40
N LEU A 509 -12.00 1.84 9.53
CA LEU A 509 -12.93 2.92 9.86
C LEU A 509 -13.95 2.51 10.93
N TYR A 510 -14.47 1.29 10.89
CA TYR A 510 -15.34 0.78 11.95
C TYR A 510 -14.60 0.73 13.29
N ASP A 511 -13.37 0.24 13.30
CA ASP A 511 -12.56 0.12 14.53
C ASP A 511 -12.22 1.50 15.11
N ALA A 512 -11.90 2.48 14.25
CA ALA A 512 -11.57 3.85 14.67
C ALA A 512 -12.79 4.70 15.08
N THR A 513 -13.98 4.43 14.52
CA THR A 513 -15.16 5.31 14.73
C THR A 513 -16.32 4.67 15.48
N GLY A 514 -16.38 3.34 15.53
CA GLY A 514 -17.53 2.59 16.04
C GLY A 514 -18.82 2.70 15.21
N LYS A 515 -18.79 3.38 14.05
CA LYS A 515 -19.98 3.59 13.20
C LYS A 515 -20.30 2.31 12.42
N THR A 516 -21.45 1.70 12.70
CA THR A 516 -21.86 0.39 12.13
C THR A 516 -21.97 0.39 10.60
N LYS A 517 -22.26 1.54 9.98
CA LYS A 517 -22.33 1.67 8.52
C LYS A 517 -21.08 1.12 7.83
N TRP A 518 -19.90 1.32 8.43
CA TRP A 518 -18.63 0.87 7.86
C TRP A 518 -18.47 -0.64 7.94
N LEU A 519 -18.89 -1.26 9.05
CA LEU A 519 -18.91 -2.72 9.20
C LEU A 519 -19.91 -3.35 8.22
N ASP A 520 -21.10 -2.79 8.08
CA ASP A 520 -22.13 -3.30 7.15
C ASP A 520 -21.64 -3.25 5.69
N GLN A 521 -20.94 -2.17 5.32
CA GLN A 521 -20.32 -2.03 4.00
C GLN A 521 -19.17 -3.01 3.81
N ALA A 522 -18.30 -3.19 4.82
CA ALA A 522 -17.21 -4.16 4.76
C ALA A 522 -17.72 -5.59 4.55
N MET A 523 -18.82 -5.96 5.22
CA MET A 523 -19.47 -7.25 5.05
C MET A 523 -20.02 -7.41 3.62
N LYS A 524 -20.72 -6.41 3.08
CA LYS A 524 -21.24 -6.45 1.70
C LYS A 524 -20.14 -6.64 0.66
N VAL A 525 -19.04 -5.89 0.78
CA VAL A 525 -17.87 -6.01 -0.10
C VAL A 525 -17.22 -7.38 0.04
N THR A 526 -17.06 -7.89 1.27
CA THR A 526 -16.50 -9.21 1.52
C THR A 526 -17.37 -10.33 0.95
N ASP A 527 -18.68 -10.24 1.11
CA ASP A 527 -19.61 -11.23 0.57
C ASP A 527 -19.57 -11.24 -0.97
N ALA A 528 -19.46 -10.07 -1.59
CA ALA A 528 -19.26 -9.96 -3.04
C ALA A 528 -17.92 -10.57 -3.48
N MET A 529 -16.85 -10.35 -2.71
CA MET A 529 -15.54 -10.97 -2.95
C MET A 529 -15.63 -12.50 -2.94
N ILE A 530 -16.27 -13.07 -1.91
CA ILE A 530 -16.48 -14.52 -1.79
C ILE A 530 -17.27 -15.05 -2.97
N ARG A 531 -18.40 -14.42 -3.34
CA ARG A 531 -19.25 -14.90 -4.43
C ARG A 531 -18.55 -14.87 -5.79
N ARG A 532 -17.75 -13.84 -6.08
CA ARG A 532 -17.18 -13.61 -7.42
C ARG A 532 -15.82 -14.27 -7.63
N PHE A 533 -15.01 -14.39 -6.58
CA PHE A 533 -13.59 -14.73 -6.73
C PHE A 533 -13.14 -16.00 -5.99
N ALA A 534 -13.95 -16.56 -5.08
CA ALA A 534 -13.53 -17.74 -4.33
C ALA A 534 -13.35 -18.96 -5.27
N ASP A 535 -12.23 -19.65 -5.12
CA ASP A 535 -12.06 -21.01 -5.62
C ASP A 535 -12.54 -22.00 -4.55
N SER A 536 -13.78 -22.47 -4.67
CA SER A 536 -14.34 -23.40 -3.69
C SER A 536 -13.61 -24.74 -3.62
N LYS A 537 -12.79 -25.09 -4.63
CA LYS A 537 -12.01 -26.33 -4.63
C LYS A 537 -10.68 -26.15 -3.90
N ALA A 538 -9.99 -25.04 -4.15
CA ALA A 538 -8.68 -24.77 -3.56
C ALA A 538 -8.74 -24.01 -2.21
N GLY A 539 -9.84 -23.33 -1.91
CA GLY A 539 -10.03 -22.55 -0.68
C GLY A 539 -9.46 -21.13 -0.73
N ASP A 540 -8.76 -20.76 -1.80
CA ASP A 540 -8.19 -19.44 -2.05
C ASP A 540 -9.06 -18.60 -3.01
N PHE A 541 -8.54 -17.45 -3.44
CA PHE A 541 -9.24 -16.54 -4.35
C PHE A 541 -8.47 -16.34 -5.65
N PHE A 542 -9.22 -16.34 -6.76
CA PHE A 542 -8.77 -15.87 -8.06
C PHE A 542 -8.70 -14.35 -8.09
N LEU A 543 -7.77 -13.80 -8.87
CA LEU A 543 -7.67 -12.35 -9.10
C LEU A 543 -8.86 -11.83 -9.93
N THR A 544 -9.29 -12.61 -10.94
CA THR A 544 -10.37 -12.23 -11.86
C THR A 544 -11.65 -13.03 -11.62
N GLU A 545 -12.81 -12.41 -11.89
CA GLU A 545 -14.13 -13.08 -11.81
C GLU A 545 -14.29 -14.11 -12.93
N LYS A 546 -13.89 -13.74 -14.15
CA LYS A 546 -13.97 -14.60 -15.34
C LYS A 546 -12.58 -15.09 -15.75
N ALA A 547 -12.54 -16.29 -16.33
CA ALA A 547 -11.32 -16.82 -16.91
C ALA A 547 -10.90 -15.99 -18.13
N GLY A 548 -9.64 -15.59 -18.15
CA GLY A 548 -8.99 -15.13 -19.37
C GLY A 548 -8.50 -16.33 -20.19
N MET A 549 -7.87 -16.03 -21.31
CA MET A 549 -7.27 -17.00 -22.23
C MET A 549 -6.23 -17.92 -21.55
N MET A 550 -5.50 -17.39 -20.56
CA MET A 550 -4.48 -18.10 -19.80
C MET A 550 -5.00 -18.63 -18.45
N GLY A 551 -6.32 -18.67 -18.26
CA GLY A 551 -6.96 -19.07 -17.01
C GLY A 551 -7.29 -17.91 -16.09
N ARG A 552 -7.41 -18.19 -14.79
CA ARG A 552 -7.67 -17.20 -13.74
C ARG A 552 -6.43 -17.13 -12.85
N PRO A 553 -5.62 -16.07 -12.92
CA PRO A 553 -4.44 -15.95 -12.07
C PRO A 553 -4.85 -15.86 -10.59
N LYS A 554 -3.95 -16.30 -9.70
CA LYS A 554 -4.10 -16.19 -8.25
C LYS A 554 -2.87 -15.46 -7.71
N LEU A 555 -3.07 -14.26 -7.17
CA LEU A 555 -1.98 -13.51 -6.54
C LEU A 555 -1.87 -13.94 -5.07
N LYS A 556 -0.81 -14.70 -4.76
CA LYS A 556 -0.55 -15.24 -3.41
C LYS A 556 0.72 -14.67 -2.78
N ASN A 557 1.72 -14.36 -3.60
CA ASN A 557 2.98 -13.78 -3.15
C ASN A 557 2.80 -12.29 -2.88
N ASP A 558 3.43 -11.82 -1.80
CA ASP A 558 3.60 -10.40 -1.55
C ASP A 558 4.61 -9.83 -2.56
N GLY A 559 4.34 -8.61 -3.04
CA GLY A 559 5.24 -7.84 -3.89
C GLY A 559 5.46 -6.45 -3.29
N ALA A 560 5.39 -5.41 -4.12
CA ALA A 560 5.33 -4.03 -3.63
C ALA A 560 4.09 -3.74 -2.76
N THR A 561 3.08 -4.61 -2.84
CA THR A 561 1.89 -4.63 -1.98
C THR A 561 1.68 -6.04 -1.45
N ALA A 562 1.01 -6.16 -0.29
CA ALA A 562 0.54 -7.47 0.17
C ALA A 562 -0.40 -8.11 -0.86
N SER A 563 -0.39 -9.44 -0.94
CA SER A 563 -1.25 -10.15 -1.89
C SER A 563 -2.74 -10.01 -1.52
N GLY A 564 -3.61 -9.95 -2.53
CA GLY A 564 -5.06 -9.87 -2.31
C GLY A 564 -5.62 -11.06 -1.49
N ASN A 565 -4.99 -12.23 -1.59
CA ASN A 565 -5.29 -13.39 -0.76
C ASN A 565 -4.84 -13.18 0.71
N ALA A 566 -3.65 -12.64 0.96
CA ALA A 566 -3.18 -12.35 2.31
C ALA A 566 -4.09 -11.33 3.02
N VAL A 567 -4.53 -10.30 2.31
CA VAL A 567 -5.46 -9.29 2.85
C VAL A 567 -6.86 -9.85 3.05
N ALA A 568 -7.35 -10.70 2.14
CA ALA A 568 -8.62 -11.42 2.35
C ALA A 568 -8.59 -12.29 3.61
N LEU A 569 -7.46 -12.93 3.92
CA LEU A 569 -7.30 -13.72 5.15
C LEU A 569 -7.45 -12.83 6.39
N GLU A 570 -6.83 -11.65 6.40
CA GLU A 570 -6.98 -10.67 7.48
C GLU A 570 -8.44 -10.19 7.59
N VAL A 571 -9.06 -9.82 6.48
CA VAL A 571 -10.45 -9.32 6.43
C VAL A 571 -11.43 -10.36 6.97
N LEU A 572 -11.36 -11.61 6.49
CA LEU A 572 -12.22 -12.69 6.94
C LEU A 572 -12.00 -13.00 8.42
N GLY A 573 -10.74 -12.99 8.89
CA GLY A 573 -10.41 -13.13 10.31
C GLY A 573 -11.03 -12.03 11.16
N LYS A 574 -10.85 -10.75 10.76
CA LYS A 574 -11.40 -9.59 11.48
C LYS A 574 -12.93 -9.59 11.51
N LEU A 575 -13.58 -9.90 10.39
CA LEU A 575 -15.04 -9.98 10.31
C LEU A 575 -15.61 -11.15 11.11
N SER A 576 -14.89 -12.27 11.23
CA SER A 576 -15.32 -13.38 12.08
C SER A 576 -15.41 -13.00 13.57
N ARG A 577 -14.62 -12.02 14.01
CA ARG A 577 -14.64 -11.49 15.39
C ARG A 577 -15.59 -10.30 15.58
N ARG A 578 -15.86 -9.54 14.51
CA ARG A 578 -16.70 -8.32 14.54
C ARG A 578 -18.16 -8.56 14.15
N SER A 579 -18.47 -9.70 13.54
CA SER A 579 -19.81 -10.05 13.07
C SER A 579 -20.27 -11.40 13.61
N GLN A 580 -21.58 -11.63 13.56
CA GLN A 580 -22.20 -12.90 13.96
C GLN A 580 -22.30 -13.91 12.82
N ASN A 581 -21.71 -13.62 11.65
CA ASN A 581 -21.76 -14.51 10.48
C ASN A 581 -20.68 -15.60 10.56
N PRO A 582 -21.03 -16.88 10.77
CA PRO A 582 -20.05 -17.96 10.90
C PRO A 582 -19.28 -18.24 9.60
N GLU A 583 -19.82 -17.86 8.44
CA GLU A 583 -19.18 -18.09 7.14
C GLU A 583 -17.79 -17.48 7.06
N TYR A 584 -17.57 -16.30 7.66
CA TYR A 584 -16.24 -15.66 7.62
C TYR A 584 -15.18 -16.50 8.32
N ALA A 585 -15.50 -17.14 9.44
CA ALA A 585 -14.56 -18.03 10.13
C ALA A 585 -14.25 -19.28 9.29
N ILE A 586 -15.27 -19.84 8.62
CA ILE A 586 -15.12 -21.02 7.75
C ILE A 586 -14.22 -20.68 6.56
N LYS A 587 -14.51 -19.56 5.86
CA LYS A 587 -13.72 -19.10 4.72
C LYS A 587 -12.30 -18.69 5.12
N ALA A 588 -12.10 -18.06 6.28
CA ALA A 588 -10.78 -17.74 6.80
C ALA A 588 -9.93 -19.01 7.01
N ARG A 589 -10.51 -20.07 7.60
CA ARG A 589 -9.80 -21.35 7.80
C ARG A 589 -9.49 -22.07 6.50
N ALA A 590 -10.42 -22.05 5.53
CA ALA A 590 -10.19 -22.62 4.21
C ALA A 590 -9.04 -21.91 3.46
N LEU A 591 -9.05 -20.57 3.48
CA LEU A 591 -7.98 -19.76 2.89
C LEU A 591 -6.65 -19.96 3.60
N LEU A 592 -6.64 -20.02 4.94
CA LEU A 592 -5.43 -20.33 5.71
C LEU A 592 -4.85 -21.68 5.31
N ALA A 593 -5.69 -22.71 5.16
CA ALA A 593 -5.26 -24.03 4.71
C ALA A 593 -4.63 -23.96 3.30
N ALA A 594 -5.25 -23.21 2.38
CA ALA A 594 -4.76 -23.04 1.01
C ALA A 594 -3.39 -22.34 0.93
N LEU A 595 -3.11 -21.42 1.86
CA LEU A 595 -1.85 -20.67 1.91
C LEU A 595 -0.78 -21.35 2.78
N SER A 596 -1.18 -22.25 3.69
CA SER A 596 -0.30 -22.78 4.75
C SER A 596 1.02 -23.40 4.26
N GLY A 597 1.03 -24.12 3.13
CA GLY A 597 2.27 -24.67 2.58
C GLY A 597 3.26 -23.60 2.13
N LEU A 598 2.76 -22.50 1.55
CA LEU A 598 3.58 -21.37 1.13
C LEU A 598 4.20 -20.64 2.33
N LEU A 599 3.42 -20.50 3.41
CA LEU A 599 3.92 -19.90 4.66
C LEU A 599 5.07 -20.70 5.28
N VAL A 600 5.05 -22.03 5.08
CA VAL A 600 6.12 -22.92 5.55
C VAL A 600 7.32 -22.88 4.60
N SER A 601 7.11 -22.95 3.28
CA SER A 601 8.20 -23.11 2.31
C SER A 601 8.87 -21.80 1.86
N SER A 602 8.17 -20.67 1.94
CA SER A 602 8.66 -19.37 1.46
C SER A 602 8.08 -18.22 2.30
N PRO A 603 8.45 -18.12 3.58
CA PRO A 603 7.89 -17.12 4.50
C PRO A 603 8.17 -15.67 4.05
N ASN A 604 9.36 -15.39 3.48
CA ASN A 604 9.73 -14.04 3.06
C ASN A 604 8.79 -13.47 1.98
N GLY A 605 8.32 -14.31 1.05
CA GLY A 605 7.37 -13.90 0.00
C GLY A 605 5.91 -13.84 0.47
N HIS A 606 5.63 -14.12 1.76
CA HIS A 606 4.28 -14.26 2.30
C HIS A 606 4.16 -13.67 3.72
N ALA A 607 4.97 -12.66 4.04
CA ALA A 607 5.01 -12.05 5.37
C ALA A 607 3.67 -11.48 5.81
N TYR A 608 2.87 -10.90 4.89
CA TYR A 608 1.54 -10.41 5.24
C TYR A 608 0.56 -11.54 5.53
N ALA A 609 0.67 -12.66 4.80
CA ALA A 609 -0.16 -13.84 5.08
C ALA A 609 0.23 -14.50 6.40
N LEU A 610 1.52 -14.52 6.76
CA LEU A 610 1.98 -14.91 8.10
C LEU A 610 1.39 -14.00 9.19
N ARG A 611 1.39 -12.67 8.97
CA ARG A 611 0.75 -11.69 9.87
C ARG A 611 -0.72 -12.02 10.09
N ALA A 612 -1.47 -12.23 9.00
CA ALA A 612 -2.89 -12.54 9.06
C ALA A 612 -3.16 -13.92 9.71
N ALA A 613 -2.35 -14.93 9.40
CA ALA A 613 -2.42 -16.26 9.99
C ALA A 613 -2.17 -16.23 11.51
N ASP A 614 -1.14 -15.53 11.95
CA ASP A 614 -0.79 -15.36 13.36
C ASP A 614 -1.91 -14.63 14.13
N ALA A 615 -2.56 -13.63 13.51
CA ALA A 615 -3.71 -12.94 14.10
C ALA A 615 -4.95 -13.85 14.19
N LEU A 616 -5.22 -14.65 13.15
CA LEU A 616 -6.35 -15.58 13.11
C LEU A 616 -6.20 -16.70 14.17
N LEU A 617 -5.01 -17.28 14.28
CA LEU A 617 -4.74 -18.41 15.16
C LEU A 617 -4.51 -18.01 16.62
N TYR A 618 -3.83 -16.89 16.86
CA TYR A 618 -3.36 -16.50 18.20
C TYR A 618 -3.87 -15.14 18.67
N GLY A 619 -4.83 -14.54 17.96
CA GLY A 619 -5.47 -13.28 18.33
C GLY A 619 -4.82 -12.05 17.70
N GLU A 620 -5.60 -10.97 17.56
CA GLU A 620 -5.16 -9.69 17.02
C GLU A 620 -4.19 -8.97 17.98
N VAL A 621 -3.42 -8.03 17.45
CA VAL A 621 -2.61 -7.10 18.27
C VAL A 621 -3.30 -5.76 18.37
N GLY A 622 -3.02 -5.04 19.46
CA GLY A 622 -3.48 -3.68 19.68
C GLY A 622 -4.28 -3.50 20.96
N PRO A 623 -4.64 -2.25 21.29
CA PRO A 623 -5.31 -1.92 22.53
C PRO A 623 -6.78 -2.32 22.50
N ALA A 624 -7.38 -2.59 21.34
CA ALA A 624 -8.79 -2.89 21.17
C ALA A 624 -9.03 -4.30 20.62
N GLN A 625 -10.01 -5.02 21.19
CA GLN A 625 -10.43 -6.34 20.72
C GLN A 625 -11.95 -6.54 20.82
N TYR A 626 -12.44 -7.58 20.12
CA TYR A 626 -13.83 -7.99 20.10
C TYR A 626 -13.98 -9.42 20.64
N ALA A 627 -15.05 -9.67 21.42
CA ALA A 627 -15.48 -10.99 21.88
C ALA A 627 -16.95 -11.25 21.53
N GLY A 628 -17.36 -12.50 21.68
CA GLY A 628 -18.73 -12.98 21.51
C GLY A 628 -19.27 -12.72 20.10
N LYS A 629 -18.41 -12.82 19.08
CA LYS A 629 -18.76 -12.55 17.68
C LYS A 629 -19.29 -11.11 17.47
N GLY A 630 -18.59 -10.14 18.05
CA GLY A 630 -18.83 -8.70 17.87
C GLY A 630 -19.85 -8.07 18.84
N VAL A 631 -20.34 -8.85 19.81
CA VAL A 631 -21.27 -8.35 20.84
C VAL A 631 -20.56 -7.59 21.95
N LEU A 632 -19.28 -7.89 22.19
CA LEU A 632 -18.46 -7.21 23.18
C LEU A 632 -17.25 -6.59 22.48
N TYR A 633 -16.97 -5.34 22.82
CA TYR A 633 -15.78 -4.60 22.44
C TYR A 633 -15.06 -4.18 23.71
N ALA A 634 -13.74 -4.32 23.76
CA ALA A 634 -12.91 -3.84 24.85
C ALA A 634 -11.72 -3.06 24.30
N ARG A 635 -11.39 -1.91 24.91
CA ARG A 635 -10.20 -1.11 24.58
C ARG A 635 -9.44 -0.71 25.83
N ALA A 636 -8.14 -0.98 25.85
CA ALA A 636 -7.20 -0.48 26.84
C ALA A 636 -6.71 0.92 26.48
N VAL A 637 -6.61 1.81 27.46
CA VAL A 637 -6.11 3.18 27.32
C VAL A 637 -5.20 3.49 28.51
N ASP A 638 -4.06 4.13 28.26
CA ASP A 638 -3.25 4.73 29.33
C ASP A 638 -3.85 6.10 29.70
N ALA A 639 -4.50 6.20 30.85
CA ALA A 639 -5.09 7.45 31.37
C ALA A 639 -4.15 8.19 32.34
N GLY A 640 -2.84 7.92 32.27
CA GLY A 640 -1.80 8.57 33.07
C GLY A 640 -1.67 7.98 34.47
N LYS A 641 -2.71 8.13 35.31
CA LYS A 641 -2.71 7.60 36.70
C LYS A 641 -3.24 6.16 36.81
N ALA A 642 -3.88 5.67 35.75
CA ALA A 642 -4.41 4.31 35.67
C ALA A 642 -4.41 3.86 34.22
N ILE A 643 -4.34 2.54 34.01
CA ILE A 643 -4.75 1.91 32.77
C ILE A 643 -6.25 1.67 32.86
N GLU A 644 -7.01 2.13 31.87
CA GLU A 644 -8.45 1.92 31.80
C GLU A 644 -8.79 0.91 30.70
N VAL A 645 -9.63 -0.07 31.00
CA VAL A 645 -10.22 -0.98 30.01
C VAL A 645 -11.68 -0.61 29.82
N HIS A 646 -11.95 0.06 28.71
CA HIS A 646 -13.28 0.50 28.29
C HIS A 646 -13.99 -0.64 27.56
N ILE A 647 -15.05 -1.16 28.15
CA ILE A 647 -15.82 -2.27 27.60
C ILE A 647 -17.20 -1.76 27.17
N ARG A 648 -17.63 -2.20 25.99
CA ARG A 648 -18.98 -1.98 25.45
C ARG A 648 -19.61 -3.32 25.11
N VAL A 649 -20.72 -3.60 25.76
CA VAL A 649 -21.58 -4.77 25.51
C VAL A 649 -22.81 -4.33 24.72
N LYS A 650 -23.14 -5.05 23.66
CA LYS A 650 -24.30 -4.79 22.80
C LYS A 650 -25.59 -4.95 23.59
N LYS A 651 -26.60 -4.12 23.30
CA LYS A 651 -27.92 -4.22 23.93
C LYS A 651 -28.50 -5.64 23.80
N GLY A 652 -29.04 -6.17 24.90
CA GLY A 652 -29.56 -7.54 24.98
C GLY A 652 -28.50 -8.60 25.31
N TRP A 653 -27.25 -8.18 25.50
CA TRP A 653 -26.14 -9.02 25.96
C TRP A 653 -25.56 -8.46 27.27
N HIS A 654 -24.93 -9.32 28.05
CA HIS A 654 -24.26 -9.02 29.30
C HIS A 654 -23.02 -9.91 29.48
N ILE A 655 -22.19 -9.57 30.45
CA ILE A 655 -21.14 -10.45 31.00
C ILE A 655 -21.37 -10.59 32.50
N ASN A 656 -20.91 -11.69 33.10
CA ASN A 656 -20.99 -11.85 34.55
C ASN A 656 -20.11 -10.82 35.27
N SER A 657 -20.48 -10.44 36.48
CA SER A 657 -19.62 -9.59 37.31
C SER A 657 -18.30 -10.29 37.68
N ASN A 658 -17.35 -9.56 38.27
CA ASN A 658 -16.12 -10.14 38.80
C ASN A 658 -16.35 -10.97 40.08
N LYS A 659 -17.54 -10.88 40.67
CA LYS A 659 -18.00 -11.67 41.82
C LYS A 659 -19.40 -12.22 41.54
N PRO A 660 -19.54 -13.20 40.64
CA PRO A 660 -20.83 -13.82 40.36
C PRO A 660 -21.47 -14.36 41.65
N LEU A 661 -22.81 -14.33 41.72
CA LEU A 661 -23.56 -14.75 42.90
C LEU A 661 -23.61 -16.27 43.06
N GLU A 662 -23.26 -17.01 42.01
CA GLU A 662 -23.20 -18.48 41.99
C GLU A 662 -21.85 -18.93 41.42
N ALA A 663 -21.33 -20.05 41.92
CA ALA A 663 -19.96 -20.52 41.63
C ALA A 663 -19.75 -20.98 40.17
N ASP A 664 -20.82 -21.40 39.49
CA ASP A 664 -20.73 -21.97 38.14
C ASP A 664 -20.61 -20.90 37.04
N PHE A 665 -20.79 -19.62 37.37
CA PHE A 665 -20.67 -18.52 36.41
C PHE A 665 -19.22 -18.06 36.26
N ILE A 666 -18.77 -17.95 35.01
CA ILE A 666 -17.43 -17.47 34.69
C ILE A 666 -17.33 -15.97 35.00
N ALA A 667 -16.55 -15.63 36.02
CA ALA A 667 -16.34 -14.25 36.44
C ALA A 667 -15.59 -13.43 35.38
N THR A 668 -15.95 -12.15 35.24
CA THR A 668 -15.12 -11.21 34.48
C THR A 668 -13.83 -10.94 35.25
N GLN A 669 -12.68 -11.27 34.65
CA GLN A 669 -11.37 -11.10 35.28
C GLN A 669 -10.43 -10.32 34.36
N LEU A 670 -9.79 -9.30 34.92
CA LEU A 670 -8.69 -8.58 34.29
C LEU A 670 -7.39 -8.92 35.02
N SER A 671 -6.37 -9.32 34.27
CA SER A 671 -4.99 -9.42 34.76
C SER A 671 -4.06 -8.63 33.84
N ALA A 672 -2.92 -8.21 34.36
CA ALA A 672 -1.96 -7.42 33.60
C ALA A 672 -0.53 -7.94 33.79
N SER A 673 0.23 -7.97 32.70
CA SER A 673 1.67 -8.10 32.71
C SER A 673 2.26 -6.71 32.42
N PRO A 674 2.67 -5.97 33.47
CA PRO A 674 3.20 -4.63 33.28
C PRO A 674 4.52 -4.63 32.49
N PRO A 675 4.85 -3.52 31.83
CA PRO A 675 6.19 -3.27 31.31
C PRO A 675 7.24 -3.33 32.42
N GLU A 676 8.51 -3.54 32.04
CA GLU A 676 9.61 -3.55 33.00
C GLU A 676 9.68 -2.23 33.80
N GLY A 677 9.84 -2.34 35.12
CA GLY A 677 9.90 -1.20 36.04
C GLY A 677 8.56 -0.56 36.39
N TRP A 678 7.45 -0.97 35.78
CA TRP A 678 6.12 -0.54 36.18
C TRP A 678 5.58 -1.36 37.35
N LYS A 679 4.82 -0.71 38.24
CA LYS A 679 4.01 -1.37 39.28
C LYS A 679 2.56 -0.96 39.13
N LEU A 680 1.68 -1.94 39.06
CA LEU A 680 0.23 -1.77 38.95
C LEU A 680 -0.45 -2.18 40.26
N GLY A 681 -1.53 -1.50 40.62
CA GLY A 681 -2.36 -1.83 41.77
C GLY A 681 -3.41 -2.89 41.46
N ASP A 682 -4.36 -3.11 42.36
CA ASP A 682 -5.48 -4.02 42.15
C ASP A 682 -6.49 -3.46 41.14
N VAL A 683 -7.15 -4.35 40.40
CA VAL A 683 -8.20 -3.95 39.46
C VAL A 683 -9.43 -3.46 40.22
N ILE A 684 -9.89 -2.26 39.86
CA ILE A 684 -11.13 -1.67 40.33
C ILE A 684 -12.21 -1.95 39.28
N TYR A 685 -13.21 -2.73 39.69
CA TYR A 685 -14.40 -3.04 38.89
C TYR A 685 -15.55 -2.08 39.26
N PRO A 686 -16.43 -1.74 38.32
CA PRO A 686 -17.64 -0.97 38.61
C PRO A 686 -18.66 -1.82 39.36
N ASP A 687 -19.69 -1.18 39.94
CA ASP A 687 -20.77 -1.90 40.60
C ASP A 687 -21.60 -2.69 39.56
N PRO A 688 -21.93 -3.97 39.83
CA PRO A 688 -22.76 -4.77 38.94
C PRO A 688 -24.24 -4.40 39.08
N VAL A 689 -25.00 -4.70 38.04
CA VAL A 689 -26.47 -4.65 38.07
C VAL A 689 -26.98 -6.05 38.42
N THR A 690 -27.94 -6.13 39.33
CA THR A 690 -28.59 -7.39 39.68
C THR A 690 -29.85 -7.62 38.85
N ARG A 691 -29.96 -8.76 38.17
CA ARG A 691 -31.18 -9.15 37.43
C ARG A 691 -31.46 -10.63 37.56
N VAL A 692 -32.74 -10.98 37.57
CA VAL A 692 -33.21 -12.35 37.32
C VAL A 692 -33.34 -12.52 35.81
N LEU A 693 -32.72 -13.56 35.25
CA LEU A 693 -32.74 -13.84 33.81
C LEU A 693 -33.66 -15.03 33.52
N ARG A 694 -34.15 -15.15 32.29
CA ARG A 694 -35.13 -16.21 31.95
C ARG A 694 -34.62 -17.64 32.19
N PHE A 695 -33.31 -17.85 32.16
CA PHE A 695 -32.70 -19.16 32.33
C PHE A 695 -32.20 -19.42 33.76
N ASN A 696 -32.34 -18.46 34.68
CA ASN A 696 -31.94 -18.60 36.07
C ASN A 696 -32.93 -17.87 37.00
N ASP A 697 -33.58 -18.63 37.87
CA ASP A 697 -34.57 -18.11 38.82
C ASP A 697 -33.92 -17.28 39.94
N ASN A 698 -32.60 -17.41 40.13
CA ASN A 698 -31.85 -16.62 41.09
C ASN A 698 -31.39 -15.27 40.51
N PRO A 699 -31.31 -14.21 41.32
CA PRO A 699 -30.68 -12.97 40.91
C PRO A 699 -29.21 -13.19 40.52
N MET A 700 -28.80 -12.63 39.39
CA MET A 700 -27.43 -12.66 38.88
C MET A 700 -26.82 -11.25 38.93
N ALA A 701 -25.53 -11.15 39.30
CA ALA A 701 -24.76 -9.91 39.27
C ALA A 701 -24.02 -9.79 37.92
N LEU A 702 -24.40 -8.78 37.13
CA LEU A 702 -24.04 -8.66 35.71
C LEU A 702 -23.45 -7.29 35.38
N TYR A 703 -22.68 -7.23 34.29
CA TYR A 703 -22.31 -5.99 33.62
C TYR A 703 -23.00 -5.87 32.27
N GLU A 704 -23.63 -4.72 32.02
CA GLU A 704 -24.35 -4.40 30.78
C GLU A 704 -23.97 -3.01 30.25
N GLY A 705 -24.13 -2.80 28.94
CA GLY A 705 -23.88 -1.49 28.32
C GLY A 705 -22.40 -1.09 28.29
N ARG A 706 -22.06 0.07 28.85
CA ARG A 706 -20.68 0.59 28.89
C ARG A 706 -20.15 0.50 30.30
N LEU A 707 -18.93 -0.04 30.44
CA LEU A 707 -18.25 -0.12 31.72
C LEU A 707 -16.75 0.14 31.56
N VAL A 708 -16.11 0.60 32.64
CA VAL A 708 -14.67 0.90 32.66
C VAL A 708 -14.05 0.14 33.83
N LEU A 709 -13.10 -0.75 33.53
CA LEU A 709 -12.23 -1.36 34.55
C LEU A 709 -11.01 -0.46 34.71
N LYS A 710 -10.58 -0.21 35.95
CA LYS A 710 -9.43 0.66 36.21
C LYS A 710 -8.32 -0.12 36.90
N LEU A 711 -7.10 0.06 36.42
CA LEU A 711 -5.91 -0.55 36.97
C LEU A 711 -4.91 0.56 37.34
N PRO A 712 -4.83 0.96 38.63
CA PRO A 712 -3.98 2.07 39.06
C PRO A 712 -2.51 1.85 38.71
N VAL A 713 -1.84 2.88 38.21
CA VAL A 713 -0.39 2.86 37.96
C VAL A 713 0.28 3.43 39.21
N LEU A 714 0.84 2.54 40.04
CA LEU A 714 1.47 2.91 41.31
C LEU A 714 2.89 3.46 41.10
N GLN A 715 3.59 2.96 40.08
CA GLN A 715 4.92 3.39 39.71
C GLN A 715 5.12 3.21 38.21
N ARG A 716 5.64 4.23 37.52
CA ARG A 716 6.14 4.09 36.15
C ARG A 716 7.63 3.75 36.15
N GLY A 717 8.04 2.89 35.24
CA GLY A 717 9.45 2.62 34.97
C GLY A 717 10.08 3.78 34.20
N LYS A 718 11.39 4.03 34.39
CA LYS A 718 12.17 4.88 33.48
C LYS A 718 12.47 4.06 32.22
N GLY A 719 11.61 4.14 31.23
CA GLY A 719 11.82 3.42 29.96
C GLY A 719 13.06 3.97 29.24
N LYS A 720 14.06 3.13 28.98
CA LYS A 720 14.91 3.31 27.80
C LYS A 720 14.06 2.86 26.60
N GLY A 721 14.09 3.60 25.49
CA GLY A 721 13.27 3.31 24.31
C GLY A 721 13.31 1.82 23.95
N GLY A 722 12.13 1.21 23.76
CA GLY A 722 11.97 -0.25 23.55
C GLY A 722 11.24 -1.02 24.65
N ALA A 723 10.51 -0.35 25.55
CA ALA A 723 9.69 -1.02 26.56
C ALA A 723 8.61 -1.90 25.91
N LYS A 724 8.47 -3.15 26.36
CA LYS A 724 7.39 -4.04 25.91
C LYS A 724 6.02 -3.40 26.21
N PRO A 725 5.03 -3.50 25.31
CA PRO A 725 3.67 -3.04 25.60
C PRO A 725 3.12 -3.76 26.84
N ALA A 726 2.29 -3.07 27.61
CA ALA A 726 1.56 -3.70 28.70
C ALA A 726 0.56 -4.70 28.12
N LEU A 727 0.60 -5.95 28.56
CA LEU A 727 -0.38 -6.96 28.14
C LEU A 727 -1.47 -7.07 29.21
N LEU A 728 -2.70 -6.71 28.86
CA LEU A 728 -3.87 -6.93 29.70
C LEU A 728 -4.65 -8.13 29.17
N LYS A 729 -4.92 -9.11 30.03
CA LYS A 729 -5.75 -10.27 29.71
C LYS A 729 -7.11 -10.09 30.37
N LEU A 730 -8.13 -9.88 29.54
CA LEU A 730 -9.52 -9.75 29.97
C LEU A 730 -10.26 -11.05 29.65
N GLN A 731 -10.53 -11.85 30.69
CA GLN A 731 -11.38 -13.03 30.59
C GLN A 731 -12.84 -12.64 30.79
N VAL A 732 -13.68 -13.03 29.83
CA VAL A 732 -15.11 -12.74 29.82
C VAL A 732 -15.91 -13.93 29.28
N GLN A 733 -17.14 -14.06 29.73
CA GLN A 733 -18.14 -14.90 29.08
C GLN A 733 -19.32 -14.02 28.69
N THR A 734 -19.60 -13.95 27.39
CA THR A 734 -20.69 -13.11 26.91
C THR A 734 -21.97 -13.92 26.79
N CYS A 735 -23.03 -13.43 27.42
CA CYS A 735 -24.32 -14.10 27.52
C CYS A 735 -25.45 -13.16 27.10
N SER A 736 -26.55 -13.75 26.67
CA SER A 736 -27.85 -13.11 26.45
C SER A 736 -28.87 -13.75 27.39
N ASP A 737 -30.13 -13.30 27.35
CA ASP A 737 -31.21 -13.91 28.13
C ASP A 737 -31.59 -15.34 27.67
N GLN A 738 -30.91 -15.89 26.66
CA GLN A 738 -31.22 -17.19 26.07
C GLN A 738 -30.01 -18.13 25.99
N ILE A 739 -28.83 -17.59 25.72
CA ILE A 739 -27.61 -18.37 25.47
C ILE A 739 -26.39 -17.68 26.07
N CYS A 740 -25.46 -18.48 26.57
CA CYS A 740 -24.09 -18.08 26.89
C CYS A 740 -23.13 -18.59 25.82
N LEU A 741 -22.23 -17.73 25.36
CA LEU A 741 -21.16 -18.13 24.44
C LEU A 741 -19.99 -18.74 25.22
N GLU A 742 -19.07 -19.38 24.49
CA GLU A 742 -17.83 -19.89 25.08
C GLU A 742 -17.06 -18.75 25.75
N PRO A 743 -16.41 -19.00 26.91
CA PRO A 743 -15.53 -18.02 27.53
C PRO A 743 -14.37 -17.65 26.60
N GLU A 744 -14.04 -16.37 26.56
CA GLU A 744 -12.96 -15.84 25.74
C GLU A 744 -11.98 -15.02 26.61
N THR A 745 -10.70 -15.07 26.23
CA THR A 745 -9.67 -14.20 26.81
C THR A 745 -9.21 -13.22 25.74
N LEU A 746 -9.49 -11.93 25.97
CA LEU A 746 -9.00 -10.84 25.13
C LEU A 746 -7.61 -10.41 25.59
N ASN A 747 -6.66 -10.38 24.66
CA ASN A 747 -5.28 -9.93 24.90
C ASN A 747 -5.15 -8.49 24.39
N LEU A 748 -5.31 -7.51 25.28
CA LEU A 748 -5.19 -6.09 24.94
C LEU A 748 -3.72 -5.67 25.10
N TYR A 749 -3.08 -5.34 24.00
CA TYR A 749 -1.70 -4.86 23.97
C TYR A 749 -1.72 -3.34 23.99
N LEU A 750 -1.32 -2.76 25.13
CA LEU A 750 -1.29 -1.33 25.33
C LEU A 750 0.15 -0.80 25.17
N PRO A 751 0.42 -0.03 24.09
CA PRO A 751 1.51 0.94 24.05
C PRO A 751 1.61 1.72 25.35
N VAL A 752 2.77 1.73 25.99
CA VAL A 752 2.99 2.56 27.18
C VAL A 752 3.99 3.66 26.86
N SER A 753 3.65 4.89 27.24
CA SER A 753 4.49 6.09 27.11
C SER A 753 5.35 6.32 28.35
#